data_AF-H6BQH4-F1
#
_entry.id   AF-H6BQH4-F1
#
_cell.length_a   1.000
_cell.length_b   1.000
_cell.length_c   1.000
_cell.angle_alpha   90.00
_cell.angle_beta   90.00
_cell.angle_gamma   90.00
#
_symmetry.space_group_name_H-M   'P 1'
#
loop_
_entity.id
_entity.type
_entity.pdbx_description
1 polymer ?
#
loop_
_entity_poly.entity_id
_entity_poly.type
_entity_poly.pdbx_seq_one_letter_code
_entity_poly.pdbx_strand_id
1 'polypeptide(L)'
;MRLASALAVLWTALLPLIQCSRLTPPVLPLIVRNPYLSTWLPNARGMPWEKWPMFWTGQEVGLSVMARVPSEARVYPLLGRPQDSLPRDDDSFNLSIPIYRGAQYDASTTNLSYSLPLSSSRKVDVTLSFLSPITPTSTLRQSIPASYITVYVSGNVPVEIYLDLNGLWVSGDRGSKINWMYFDNPYSMDSQLSKPGFPGFGEWVVKREIQQLFTEFMDRSEWGSLHFLGPLDALHQGGTSAVVRQHFARAGSLNGSVDDRFRSIMDDEPVFAFSKSFNLNTSTYSVLEDSATFTVAHIQDPVVQFASARGLTLMRPFWESYFQTDRQLLTFHYLDFPNAKALAANYSAQLAIDAYKSGAEDYVDIVALSARQVLGATSFSGTPDDPILFLKEISSNGNFQTIDVIFPAFPFFLYTNPQWLGYLLEPLIEHMLSGQYPNKYAMHDLGTHFPNATGHPDGADEYMPVEECGNILIMGLALANALKDGANTSLSSTWKATDGSSTVKTDGESIAPLTVGQQNGISYIDEPWFGQAKNVKRAKKWVSRSYRLWKQWTSYLVEYSLEPHNQLSTDDFAGWLALQTNLALKGIIGIKAMAGLAELTGNHEDAKSYNNISEVYIAKWEEFGISRDKTHAKLAYHWYGSWTTTYNLYADSQLCFHLGQKASASPDASISGRYKLQKLLKHIDGDKAGFVPKHIYQMQSDWYYAVRQKYGLPLDSRHLYTKTDWEFFAMAVAAPKVRAEILQSVAKWVNETSTDRPLTDLHDTEGSGGFPGPNFFARPVVGGHFAFLALGQACNGQAMAGLEFLDDSVAKEMDVQGILDAERAESISHDGEL
;
A
#
# COMPACT_ATOMS: atom_id res chain seq x y z
N MET A 1 30.78 37.40 -39.38
CA MET A 1 31.68 37.52 -38.21
C MET A 1 30.98 38.41 -37.20
N ARG A 2 30.51 38.03 -36.01
CA ARG A 2 30.53 36.84 -35.16
C ARG A 2 29.22 36.97 -34.34
N LEU A 3 28.23 36.10 -34.41
CA LEU A 3 28.10 34.82 -33.67
C LEU A 3 28.81 34.86 -32.30
N ALA A 4 28.12 35.43 -31.30
CA ALA A 4 28.24 35.10 -29.86
C ALA A 4 27.50 36.16 -29.02
N SER A 5 26.17 36.10 -28.88
CA SER A 5 25.40 36.82 -27.82
C SER A 5 23.91 36.44 -27.80
N ALA A 6 23.55 35.16 -27.97
CA ALA A 6 22.14 34.72 -27.91
C ALA A 6 21.93 33.35 -27.25
N LEU A 7 22.85 32.93 -26.37
CA LEU A 7 22.79 31.65 -25.64
C LEU A 7 23.24 31.88 -24.19
N ALA A 8 22.43 32.58 -23.39
CA ALA A 8 22.69 32.73 -21.95
C ALA A 8 21.49 33.17 -21.08
N VAL A 9 20.22 32.95 -21.48
CA VAL A 9 19.05 33.34 -20.64
C VAL A 9 17.90 32.31 -20.69
N LEU A 10 18.19 31.00 -20.70
CA LEU A 10 17.13 29.98 -20.65
C LEU A 10 17.38 28.82 -19.67
N TRP A 11 18.25 29.04 -18.68
CA TRP A 11 18.57 28.04 -17.64
C TRP A 11 18.58 28.67 -16.25
N THR A 12 17.43 29.22 -15.84
CA THR A 12 17.19 29.59 -14.43
C THR A 12 15.86 29.01 -13.97
N ALA A 13 15.98 27.98 -13.11
CA ALA A 13 15.01 27.54 -12.11
C ALA A 13 13.67 26.93 -12.59
N LEU A 14 13.73 25.70 -13.09
CA LEU A 14 12.80 24.66 -12.63
C LEU A 14 13.48 23.93 -11.48
N LEU A 15 13.49 24.57 -10.29
CA LEU A 15 13.60 23.81 -9.06
C LEU A 15 12.34 22.95 -8.99
N PRO A 16 12.39 21.63 -8.76
CA PRO A 16 11.20 20.91 -8.39
C PRO A 16 10.71 21.58 -7.10
N LEU A 17 9.58 22.27 -7.18
CA LEU A 17 8.83 22.64 -6.00
C LEU A 17 8.64 21.32 -5.24
N ILE A 18 9.29 21.17 -4.09
CA ILE A 18 8.84 20.20 -3.09
C ILE A 18 7.46 20.72 -2.70
N GLN A 19 6.42 20.25 -3.42
CA GLN A 19 5.05 20.64 -3.15
C GLN A 19 4.71 20.09 -1.76
N CYS A 20 4.41 21.00 -0.82
CA CYS A 20 3.75 20.62 0.42
C CYS A 20 2.49 19.82 0.10
N SER A 21 2.23 18.77 0.90
CA SER A 21 0.92 18.10 0.92
C SER A 21 -0.16 19.11 1.28
N ARG A 22 -1.31 19.01 0.59
CA ARG A 22 -2.41 19.98 0.66
C ARG A 22 -3.67 19.37 1.24
N LEU A 23 -3.94 18.10 0.95
CA LEU A 23 -5.03 17.38 1.58
C LEU A 23 -4.76 17.20 3.07
N THR A 24 -5.82 17.30 3.87
CA THR A 24 -5.80 17.27 5.33
C THR A 24 -6.50 16.01 5.85
N PRO A 25 -5.92 14.81 5.64
CA PRO A 25 -6.52 13.58 6.15
C PRO A 25 -6.64 13.61 7.69
N PRO A 26 -7.64 12.95 8.28
CA PRO A 26 -7.85 12.94 9.72
C PRO A 26 -6.82 12.09 10.48
N VAL A 27 -6.13 11.18 9.78
CA VAL A 27 -5.12 10.27 10.31
C VAL A 27 -3.92 10.22 9.36
N LEU A 28 -2.70 10.30 9.91
CA LEU A 28 -1.47 10.23 9.13
C LEU A 28 -0.57 9.08 9.59
N PRO A 29 0.17 8.40 8.70
CA PRO A 29 1.12 7.37 9.11
C PRO A 29 2.33 8.01 9.79
N LEU A 30 2.74 7.50 10.95
CA LEU A 30 4.01 7.90 11.59
C LEU A 30 5.09 6.86 11.27
N ILE A 31 4.94 5.67 11.86
CA ILE A 31 5.89 4.55 11.73
C ILE A 31 5.13 3.36 11.17
N VAL A 32 5.22 3.12 9.86
CA VAL A 32 4.48 2.06 9.17
C VAL A 32 5.43 1.30 8.25
N ARG A 33 5.78 0.08 8.65
CA ARG A 33 6.77 -0.77 7.96
C ARG A 33 6.24 -2.15 7.60
N ASN A 34 5.42 -2.73 8.46
CA ASN A 34 4.82 -4.06 8.33
C ASN A 34 3.58 -4.15 9.25
N PRO A 35 2.82 -5.28 9.29
CA PRO A 35 1.58 -5.38 10.06
C PRO A 35 1.69 -5.06 11.55
N TYR A 36 2.87 -5.25 12.14
CA TYR A 36 3.10 -5.12 13.58
C TYR A 36 3.86 -3.85 13.98
N LEU A 37 4.63 -3.26 13.05
CA LEU A 37 5.24 -1.94 13.19
C LEU A 37 4.40 -0.92 12.39
N SER A 38 3.25 -0.54 12.96
CA SER A 38 2.21 0.26 12.31
C SER A 38 1.55 1.25 13.29
N THR A 39 2.19 2.40 13.47
CA THR A 39 1.77 3.50 14.35
C THR A 39 1.38 4.74 13.55
N TRP A 40 0.28 5.36 13.92
CA TRP A 40 -0.39 6.43 13.21
C TRP A 40 -0.66 7.62 14.14
N LEU A 41 -0.69 8.82 13.56
CA LEU A 41 -1.13 10.04 14.22
C LEU A 41 -2.65 10.13 14.07
N PRO A 42 -3.44 9.89 15.14
CA PRO A 42 -4.86 10.23 15.11
C PRO A 42 -5.02 11.75 15.17
N ASN A 43 -6.21 12.23 14.81
CA ASN A 43 -6.55 13.66 14.92
C ASN A 43 -5.52 14.57 14.22
N ALA A 44 -5.05 14.18 13.03
CA ALA A 44 -4.00 14.89 12.30
C ALA A 44 -4.41 16.33 11.86
N ARG A 45 -5.71 16.63 11.86
CA ARG A 45 -6.26 17.99 11.68
C ARG A 45 -6.21 18.85 12.95
N GLY A 46 -5.99 18.23 14.12
CA GLY A 46 -5.88 18.88 15.42
C GLY A 46 -4.43 18.98 15.91
N MET A 47 -4.26 19.06 17.23
CA MET A 47 -2.93 19.21 17.84
C MET A 47 -2.31 17.84 18.18
N PRO A 48 -1.05 17.54 17.77
CA PRO A 48 -0.45 16.22 17.99
C PRO A 48 -0.24 15.81 19.45
N TRP A 49 -0.30 16.75 20.39
CA TRP A 49 -0.21 16.47 21.83
C TRP A 49 -1.56 16.28 22.52
N GLU A 50 -2.69 16.31 21.80
CA GLU A 50 -4.04 16.10 22.38
C GLU A 50 -4.47 14.63 22.41
N LYS A 51 -3.81 13.76 21.64
CA LYS A 51 -4.09 12.32 21.55
C LYS A 51 -2.78 11.54 21.57
N TRP A 52 -2.81 10.33 22.13
CA TRP A 52 -1.70 9.39 21.94
C TRP A 52 -1.67 8.93 20.49
N PRO A 53 -0.48 8.68 19.89
CA PRO A 53 -0.39 7.87 18.70
C PRO A 53 -1.13 6.55 18.87
N MET A 54 -1.62 5.98 17.78
CA MET A 54 -2.40 4.74 17.81
C MET A 54 -1.79 3.67 16.91
N PHE A 55 -1.99 2.41 17.28
CA PHE A 55 -1.89 1.31 16.33
C PHE A 55 -3.01 1.41 15.29
N TRP A 56 -2.88 0.75 14.14
CA TRP A 56 -3.84 0.93 13.04
C TRP A 56 -5.30 0.58 13.39
N THR A 57 -5.52 -0.28 14.39
CA THR A 57 -6.85 -0.63 14.92
C THR A 57 -7.50 0.48 15.77
N GLY A 58 -6.74 1.49 16.18
CA GLY A 58 -7.21 2.62 16.99
C GLY A 58 -6.78 2.59 18.46
N GLN A 59 -6.13 1.52 18.93
CA GLN A 59 -5.62 1.44 20.30
C GLN A 59 -4.42 2.36 20.45
N GLU A 60 -4.43 3.18 21.50
CA GLU A 60 -3.32 4.07 21.83
C GLU A 60 -2.04 3.26 22.14
N VAL A 61 -0.92 3.76 21.65
CA VAL A 61 0.43 3.26 21.94
C VAL A 61 1.26 4.40 22.56
N GLY A 62 2.08 4.06 23.55
CA GLY A 62 2.92 5.07 24.21
C GLY A 62 4.06 5.50 23.31
N LEU A 63 3.94 6.70 22.73
CA LEU A 63 5.01 7.42 22.07
C LEU A 63 4.80 8.89 22.36
N SER A 64 5.68 9.48 23.15
CA SER A 64 5.58 10.88 23.54
C SER A 64 6.85 11.66 23.25
N VAL A 65 6.67 12.96 23.00
CA VAL A 65 7.78 13.90 22.79
C VAL A 65 7.52 15.20 23.54
N MET A 66 8.52 15.70 24.27
CA MET A 66 8.52 17.01 24.90
C MET A 66 9.76 17.81 24.52
N ALA A 67 9.62 19.13 24.50
CA ALA A 67 10.74 20.07 24.46
C ALA A 67 10.80 20.90 25.74
N ARG A 68 12.01 21.21 26.20
CA ARG A 68 12.26 22.17 27.29
C ARG A 68 13.20 23.26 26.82
N VAL A 69 12.88 24.50 27.18
CA VAL A 69 13.75 25.67 26.96
C VAL A 69 14.22 26.18 28.32
N PRO A 70 15.44 25.80 28.75
CA PRO A 70 15.92 26.05 30.12
C PRO A 70 15.93 27.52 30.52
N SER A 71 16.25 28.40 29.56
CA SER A 71 16.38 29.85 29.81
C SER A 71 15.09 30.55 30.26
N GLU A 72 13.93 29.91 30.08
CA GLU A 72 12.63 30.40 30.53
C GLU A 72 11.89 29.38 31.40
N ALA A 73 12.55 28.26 31.76
CA ALA A 73 11.96 27.13 32.46
C ALA A 73 10.66 26.63 31.82
N ARG A 74 10.53 26.67 30.48
CA ARG A 74 9.30 26.27 29.79
C ARG A 74 9.39 24.85 29.25
N VAL A 75 8.32 24.08 29.40
CA VAL A 75 8.17 22.72 28.84
C VAL A 75 6.98 22.72 27.88
N TYR A 76 7.16 22.11 26.71
CA TYR A 76 6.18 22.05 25.64
C TYR A 76 5.92 20.59 25.26
N PRO A 77 4.67 20.12 25.30
CA PRO A 77 4.34 18.82 24.73
C PRO A 77 4.28 18.92 23.21
N LEU A 78 4.92 17.99 22.51
CA LEU A 78 4.97 17.98 21.05
C LEU A 78 4.16 16.82 20.45
N LEU A 79 4.13 15.64 21.10
CA LEU A 79 3.38 14.47 20.64
C LEU A 79 2.93 13.63 21.83
N GLY A 80 1.72 13.06 21.78
CA GLY A 80 1.32 11.94 22.63
C GLY A 80 0.93 12.25 24.07
N ARG A 81 0.46 13.44 24.43
CA ARG A 81 -0.02 13.72 25.79
C ARG A 81 0.95 13.53 27.00
N PRO A 82 2.28 13.72 26.89
CA PRO A 82 3.19 13.56 28.04
C PRO A 82 2.91 14.56 29.18
N GLN A 83 2.26 15.68 28.86
CA GLN A 83 1.85 16.69 29.84
C GLN A 83 0.85 16.18 30.88
N ASP A 84 0.11 15.10 30.59
CA ASP A 84 -0.86 14.52 31.55
C ASP A 84 -0.15 13.96 32.79
N SER A 85 1.15 13.67 32.67
CA SER A 85 2.00 13.20 33.77
C SER A 85 2.64 14.32 34.58
N LEU A 86 2.49 15.59 34.16
CA LEU A 86 3.14 16.73 34.78
C LEU A 86 2.20 17.42 35.77
N PRO A 87 2.70 17.86 36.95
CA PRO A 87 1.94 18.70 37.86
C PRO A 87 1.56 20.02 37.16
N ARG A 88 0.36 20.53 37.43
CA ARG A 88 -0.10 21.83 36.90
C ARG A 88 0.64 23.00 37.53
N ASP A 89 0.97 22.88 38.81
CA ASP A 89 1.68 23.87 39.60
C ASP A 89 3.00 23.25 40.08
N ASP A 90 4.13 23.70 39.54
CA ASP A 90 5.48 23.31 39.94
C ASP A 90 6.42 24.51 39.76
N ASP A 91 7.18 24.87 40.81
CA ASP A 91 8.02 26.06 40.77
C ASP A 91 9.25 25.92 39.85
N SER A 92 9.57 24.69 39.41
CA SER A 92 10.77 24.41 38.61
C SER A 92 10.57 24.49 37.10
N PHE A 93 9.32 24.47 36.61
CA PHE A 93 9.01 24.64 35.20
C PHE A 93 7.59 25.18 34.97
N ASN A 94 7.36 25.77 33.81
CA ASN A 94 6.06 26.23 33.36
C ASN A 94 5.63 25.45 32.11
N LEU A 95 4.49 24.75 32.19
CA LEU A 95 3.90 24.05 31.05
C LEU A 95 3.34 25.08 30.06
N SER A 96 3.87 25.07 28.84
CA SER A 96 3.51 26.00 27.77
C SER A 96 3.03 25.26 26.52
N ILE A 97 2.17 25.90 25.73
CA ILE A 97 1.61 25.32 24.50
C ILE A 97 2.45 25.80 23.30
N PRO A 98 2.95 24.89 22.44
CA PRO A 98 3.68 25.27 21.24
C PRO A 98 2.71 25.76 20.14
N ILE A 99 3.24 26.51 19.17
CA ILE A 99 2.50 26.86 17.96
C ILE A 99 2.72 25.75 16.93
N TYR A 100 1.71 24.92 16.70
CA TYR A 100 1.75 23.89 15.65
C TYR A 100 1.59 24.52 14.27
N ARG A 101 2.54 24.26 13.37
CA ARG A 101 2.53 24.76 11.98
C ARG A 101 1.87 23.79 10.99
N GLY A 102 1.34 22.67 11.47
CA GLY A 102 0.69 21.64 10.66
C GLY A 102 1.60 20.46 10.32
N ALA A 103 0.98 19.42 9.78
CA ALA A 103 1.66 18.25 9.26
C ALA A 103 1.99 18.42 7.77
N GLN A 104 3.09 17.81 7.35
CA GLN A 104 3.45 17.65 5.93
C GLN A 104 3.80 16.19 5.69
N TYR A 105 3.35 15.61 4.60
CA TYR A 105 3.62 14.21 4.31
C TYR A 105 3.96 13.95 2.84
N ASP A 106 4.74 12.91 2.63
CA ASP A 106 4.96 12.28 1.33
C ASP A 106 4.78 10.76 1.46
N ALA A 107 5.13 10.02 0.41
CA ALA A 107 4.98 8.58 0.34
C ALA A 107 5.76 7.82 1.43
N SER A 108 6.80 8.41 2.03
CA SER A 108 7.66 7.75 3.04
C SER A 108 7.75 8.50 4.37
N THR A 109 7.43 9.79 4.40
CA THR A 109 7.76 10.71 5.49
C THR A 109 6.53 11.46 5.97
N THR A 110 6.42 11.63 7.29
CA THR A 110 5.51 12.62 7.90
C THR A 110 6.30 13.55 8.81
N ASN A 111 6.16 14.85 8.58
CA ASN A 111 6.79 15.92 9.36
C ASN A 111 5.73 16.66 10.17
N LEU A 112 5.99 16.85 11.46
CA LEU A 112 5.20 17.69 12.35
C LEU A 112 6.04 18.87 12.80
N SER A 113 5.62 20.09 12.43
CA SER A 113 6.44 21.30 12.62
C SER A 113 5.86 22.22 13.69
N TYR A 114 6.72 22.78 14.53
CA TYR A 114 6.34 23.60 15.69
C TYR A 114 7.21 24.85 15.79
N SER A 115 6.64 25.92 16.34
CA SER A 115 7.37 27.07 16.85
C SER A 115 7.14 27.19 18.35
N LEU A 116 8.20 27.31 19.14
CA LEU A 116 8.09 27.42 20.60
C LEU A 116 8.00 28.91 20.99
N PRO A 117 6.86 29.39 21.51
CA PRO A 117 6.71 30.79 21.88
C PRO A 117 7.58 31.12 23.09
N LEU A 118 8.51 32.06 22.94
CA LEU A 118 9.46 32.52 23.97
C LEU A 118 9.33 34.02 24.20
N SER A 119 9.84 34.51 25.33
CA SER A 119 10.00 35.94 25.55
C SER A 119 11.13 36.51 24.68
N SER A 120 11.08 37.80 24.32
CA SER A 120 12.12 38.54 23.56
C SER A 120 12.31 38.08 22.09
N SER A 121 13.43 38.46 21.45
CA SER A 121 13.80 38.10 20.07
C SER A 121 14.33 36.65 19.91
N ARG A 122 14.04 35.78 20.88
CA ARG A 122 14.43 34.36 20.87
C ARG A 122 13.50 33.56 19.97
N LYS A 123 14.05 32.60 19.25
CA LYS A 123 13.30 31.75 18.32
C LYS A 123 13.79 30.31 18.42
N VAL A 124 12.84 29.39 18.48
CA VAL A 124 13.07 27.95 18.39
C VAL A 124 11.95 27.37 17.55
N ASP A 125 12.32 26.71 16.46
CA ASP A 125 11.47 25.86 15.66
C ASP A 125 11.93 24.41 15.78
N VAL A 126 10.97 23.49 15.95
CA VAL A 126 11.22 22.06 16.06
C VAL A 126 10.42 21.35 14.97
N THR A 127 11.03 20.39 14.28
CA THR A 127 10.32 19.49 13.36
C THR A 127 10.57 18.04 13.76
N LEU A 128 9.50 17.30 14.04
CA LEU A 128 9.55 15.85 14.22
C LEU A 128 9.31 15.18 12.86
N SER A 129 10.32 14.50 12.34
CA SER A 129 10.29 13.83 11.04
C SER A 129 10.25 12.31 11.22
N PHE A 130 9.18 11.68 10.80
CA PHE A 130 8.96 10.24 10.86
C PHE A 130 9.18 9.66 9.48
N LEU A 131 10.29 8.95 9.28
CA LEU A 131 10.65 8.33 8.01
C LEU A 131 10.45 6.81 8.11
N SER A 132 9.48 6.30 7.35
CA SER A 132 9.29 4.88 7.07
C SER A 132 9.68 4.63 5.59
N PRO A 133 10.96 4.29 5.30
CA PRO A 133 11.47 4.35 3.94
C PRO A 133 10.77 3.40 2.98
N ILE A 134 10.17 3.89 1.89
CA ILE A 134 9.79 3.05 0.75
C ILE A 134 10.96 3.02 -0.22
N THR A 135 11.55 1.83 -0.40
CA THR A 135 12.80 1.66 -1.18
C THR A 135 12.63 0.58 -2.24
N PRO A 136 11.95 0.88 -3.37
CA PRO A 136 11.63 -0.13 -4.38
C PRO A 136 12.86 -0.70 -5.11
N THR A 137 13.98 0.03 -5.06
CA THR A 137 15.26 -0.37 -5.63
C THR A 137 16.14 -1.18 -4.68
N SER A 138 15.67 -1.47 -3.45
CA SER A 138 16.41 -2.25 -2.46
C SER A 138 15.44 -3.08 -1.63
N THR A 139 15.16 -4.29 -2.09
CA THR A 139 14.29 -5.25 -1.37
C THR A 139 14.83 -5.57 0.02
N LEU A 140 16.16 -5.61 0.19
CA LEU A 140 16.78 -5.73 1.52
C LEU A 140 16.33 -4.59 2.45
N ARG A 141 16.50 -3.32 2.06
CA ARG A 141 16.10 -2.18 2.89
C ARG A 141 14.61 -2.18 3.15
N GLN A 142 13.81 -2.51 2.14
CA GLN A 142 12.36 -2.61 2.28
C GLN A 142 11.97 -3.65 3.33
N SER A 143 12.69 -4.78 3.43
CA SER A 143 12.43 -5.85 4.39
C SER A 143 12.76 -5.54 5.84
N ILE A 144 13.52 -4.46 6.12
CA ILE A 144 13.95 -4.13 7.48
C ILE A 144 12.76 -3.59 8.28
N PRO A 145 12.38 -4.23 9.41
CA PRO A 145 11.24 -3.83 10.24
C PRO A 145 11.63 -2.69 11.21
N ALA A 146 12.17 -1.60 10.66
CA ALA A 146 12.63 -0.44 11.41
C ALA A 146 12.33 0.88 10.68
N SER A 147 12.16 1.96 11.45
CA SER A 147 11.85 3.31 10.98
C SER A 147 12.66 4.34 11.78
N TYR A 148 12.81 5.54 11.22
CA TYR A 148 13.57 6.62 11.84
C TYR A 148 12.63 7.71 12.38
N ILE A 149 12.99 8.25 13.55
CA ILE A 149 12.44 9.52 14.06
C ILE A 149 13.60 10.51 14.11
N THR A 150 13.55 11.57 13.31
CA THR A 150 14.54 12.65 13.36
C THR A 150 13.94 13.91 13.93
N VAL A 151 14.57 14.45 14.97
CA VAL A 151 14.23 15.75 15.53
C VAL A 151 15.16 16.78 14.94
N TYR A 152 14.61 17.70 14.15
CA TYR A 152 15.31 18.87 13.64
C TYR A 152 15.00 20.07 14.52
N VAL A 153 16.02 20.79 14.98
CA VAL A 153 15.87 22.00 15.79
C VAL A 153 16.59 23.15 15.10
N SER A 154 15.90 24.28 14.94
CA SER A 154 16.47 25.54 14.44
C SER A 154 16.18 26.65 15.43
N GLY A 155 17.19 27.39 15.87
CA GLY A 155 16.97 28.44 16.86
C GLY A 155 18.23 29.13 17.34
N ASN A 156 18.08 30.00 18.34
CA ASN A 156 19.18 30.79 18.91
C ASN A 156 19.38 30.62 20.43
N VAL A 157 18.65 29.68 21.04
CA VAL A 157 18.76 29.33 22.46
C VAL A 157 18.82 27.81 22.64
N PRO A 158 19.42 27.32 23.74
CA PRO A 158 19.44 25.89 24.02
C PRO A 158 18.05 25.27 24.16
N VAL A 159 17.90 24.05 23.67
CA VAL A 159 16.67 23.26 23.72
C VAL A 159 17.02 21.84 24.15
N GLU A 160 16.22 21.27 25.03
CA GLU A 160 16.32 19.86 25.42
C GLU A 160 15.09 19.13 24.90
N ILE A 161 15.29 17.98 24.28
CA ILE A 161 14.21 17.16 23.74
C ILE A 161 14.16 15.84 24.50
N TYR A 162 12.96 15.40 24.85
CA TYR A 162 12.66 14.13 25.48
C TYR A 162 11.76 13.31 24.56
N LEU A 163 12.05 12.01 24.44
CA LEU A 163 11.20 11.04 23.76
C LEU A 163 11.11 9.77 24.61
N ASP A 164 9.92 9.18 24.72
CA ASP A 164 9.71 7.88 25.35
C ASP A 164 8.83 6.95 24.51
N LEU A 165 9.04 5.65 24.71
CA LEU A 165 8.15 4.57 24.30
C LEU A 165 7.74 3.75 25.54
N ASN A 166 6.59 3.07 25.50
CA ASN A 166 6.15 2.17 26.57
C ASN A 166 6.01 0.70 26.10
N GLY A 167 5.55 -0.16 26.99
CA GLY A 167 5.35 -1.58 26.71
C GLY A 167 4.26 -1.90 25.66
N LEU A 168 3.39 -0.95 25.31
CA LEU A 168 2.34 -1.14 24.30
C LEU A 168 2.90 -1.20 22.88
N TRP A 169 4.20 -1.32 22.65
CA TRP A 169 4.76 -1.65 21.34
C TRP A 169 4.93 -3.17 21.13
N VAL A 170 4.98 -3.94 22.22
CA VAL A 170 5.33 -5.37 22.19
C VAL A 170 4.13 -6.30 22.31
N SER A 171 3.02 -5.84 22.90
CA SER A 171 1.79 -6.63 23.06
C SER A 171 0.56 -5.75 23.02
N GLY A 172 -0.52 -6.25 22.40
CA GLY A 172 -1.85 -5.66 22.44
C GLY A 172 -2.52 -5.79 23.81
N ASP A 173 -2.11 -6.79 24.60
CA ASP A 173 -2.61 -7.03 25.95
C ASP A 173 -1.89 -6.14 26.96
N ARG A 174 -2.62 -5.16 27.49
CA ARG A 174 -2.18 -4.20 28.51
C ARG A 174 -1.72 -4.89 29.81
N GLY A 175 -2.14 -6.12 30.07
CA GLY A 175 -1.75 -6.93 31.21
C GLY A 175 -0.48 -7.77 31.02
N SER A 176 0.03 -7.87 29.78
CA SER A 176 1.23 -8.65 29.48
C SER A 176 2.42 -8.20 30.31
N LYS A 177 3.13 -9.15 30.93
CA LYS A 177 4.42 -8.90 31.58
C LYS A 177 5.52 -8.72 30.54
N ILE A 178 6.36 -7.71 30.75
CA ILE A 178 7.47 -7.40 29.87
C ILE A 178 8.79 -7.32 30.64
N ASN A 179 9.85 -7.72 29.96
CA ASN A 179 11.22 -7.55 30.40
C ASN A 179 11.90 -6.53 29.48
N TRP A 180 12.85 -5.77 30.03
CA TRP A 180 13.60 -4.79 29.27
C TRP A 180 15.06 -4.73 29.67
N MET A 181 15.89 -4.23 28.77
CA MET A 181 17.31 -4.03 28.96
C MET A 181 17.74 -2.73 28.27
N TYR A 182 18.77 -2.08 28.82
CA TYR A 182 19.48 -1.01 28.14
C TYR A 182 20.91 -1.46 27.85
N PHE A 183 21.37 -1.23 26.63
CA PHE A 183 22.75 -1.42 26.24
C PHE A 183 23.40 -0.05 26.00
N ASP A 184 24.44 0.24 26.80
CA ASP A 184 25.31 1.39 26.59
C ASP A 184 26.34 1.05 25.50
N ASN A 185 26.19 1.66 24.32
CA ASN A 185 27.02 1.44 23.14
C ASN A 185 27.20 -0.04 22.70
N PRO A 186 26.11 -0.79 22.41
CA PRO A 186 26.19 -2.18 21.92
C PRO A 186 27.01 -2.32 20.64
N TYR A 187 27.13 -1.25 19.84
CA TYR A 187 27.98 -1.20 18.66
C TYR A 187 29.46 -1.51 18.98
N SER A 188 29.96 -1.06 20.15
CA SER A 188 31.34 -1.34 20.58
C SER A 188 31.59 -2.82 20.96
N MET A 189 30.52 -3.60 21.14
CA MET A 189 30.61 -5.00 21.55
C MET A 189 30.86 -5.96 20.38
N ASP A 190 30.73 -5.49 19.13
CA ASP A 190 31.00 -6.29 17.93
C ASP A 190 32.07 -5.62 17.09
N SER A 191 33.31 -6.12 17.20
CA SER A 191 34.46 -5.60 16.45
C SER A 191 34.28 -5.70 14.93
N GLN A 192 33.39 -6.56 14.43
CA GLN A 192 33.10 -6.68 13.00
C GLN A 192 32.26 -5.51 12.46
N LEU A 193 31.61 -4.76 13.34
CA LEU A 193 30.75 -3.64 12.98
C LEU A 193 31.48 -2.28 13.00
N SER A 194 32.76 -2.24 13.37
CA SER A 194 33.50 -0.99 13.56
C SER A 194 33.68 -0.18 12.27
N LYS A 195 32.92 0.91 12.14
CA LYS A 195 33.07 2.03 11.21
C LYS A 195 33.87 3.17 11.85
N PRO A 196 35.01 3.59 11.25
CA PRO A 196 35.81 4.70 11.75
C PRO A 196 35.01 5.99 11.91
N GLY A 197 35.19 6.68 13.04
CA GLY A 197 34.56 7.98 13.32
C GLY A 197 33.08 7.92 13.71
N PHE A 198 32.45 6.73 13.76
CA PHE A 198 31.10 6.59 14.30
C PHE A 198 31.15 6.30 15.81
N PRO A 199 30.54 7.15 16.66
CA PRO A 199 30.64 7.00 18.12
C PRO A 199 29.85 5.81 18.67
N GLY A 200 28.82 5.36 17.95
CA GLY A 200 27.87 4.34 18.42
C GLY A 200 26.48 4.92 18.71
N PHE A 201 25.65 4.13 19.37
CA PHE A 201 24.28 4.47 19.78
C PHE A 201 23.95 3.77 21.10
N GLY A 202 22.98 4.28 21.87
CA GLY A 202 22.38 3.55 22.99
C GLY A 202 21.15 2.77 22.52
N GLU A 203 20.80 1.66 23.18
CA GLU A 203 19.70 0.79 22.75
C GLU A 203 18.86 0.31 23.93
N TRP A 204 17.55 0.52 23.85
CA TRP A 204 16.56 -0.19 24.66
C TRP A 204 16.07 -1.42 23.91
N VAL A 205 15.99 -2.56 24.60
CA VAL A 205 15.36 -3.78 24.10
C VAL A 205 14.24 -4.19 25.04
N VAL A 206 13.02 -4.35 24.53
CA VAL A 206 11.82 -4.67 25.32
C VAL A 206 11.11 -5.85 24.67
N LYS A 207 10.71 -6.84 25.46
CA LYS A 207 9.97 -8.01 24.98
C LYS A 207 9.01 -8.52 26.04
N ARG A 208 7.99 -9.30 25.64
CA ARG A 208 7.17 -10.05 26.59
C ARG A 208 8.05 -11.02 27.37
N GLU A 209 7.77 -11.16 28.66
CA GLU A 209 8.45 -12.14 29.52
C GLU A 209 8.24 -13.56 28.96
N ILE A 210 7.01 -13.85 28.55
CA ILE A 210 6.61 -15.09 27.87
C ILE A 210 6.08 -14.70 26.49
N GLN A 211 6.86 -14.96 25.44
CA GLN A 211 6.42 -14.76 24.06
C GLN A 211 5.49 -15.89 23.62
N GLN A 212 4.50 -15.54 22.79
CA GLN A 212 3.53 -16.48 22.21
C GLN A 212 3.66 -16.39 20.69
N LEU A 213 4.45 -17.29 20.10
CA LEU A 213 4.71 -17.31 18.66
C LEU A 213 3.41 -17.48 17.88
N PHE A 214 3.30 -16.73 16.78
CA PHE A 214 2.19 -16.79 15.83
C PHE A 214 0.80 -16.51 16.42
N THR A 215 0.76 -15.79 17.54
CA THR A 215 -0.49 -15.35 18.16
C THR A 215 -0.60 -13.84 18.11
N GLU A 216 -1.83 -13.36 18.00
CA GLU A 216 -2.13 -11.94 18.04
C GLU A 216 -3.11 -11.63 19.16
N PHE A 217 -2.97 -10.44 19.74
CA PHE A 217 -3.98 -9.85 20.60
C PHE A 217 -4.38 -8.50 20.01
N MET A 218 -5.66 -8.37 19.63
CA MET A 218 -6.18 -7.18 18.96
C MET A 218 -5.29 -6.75 17.76
N ASP A 219 -5.01 -7.72 16.88
CA ASP A 219 -4.20 -7.59 15.66
C ASP A 219 -2.69 -7.31 15.83
N ARG A 220 -2.18 -7.40 17.06
CA ARG A 220 -0.78 -7.14 17.38
C ARG A 220 -0.07 -8.43 17.71
N SER A 221 1.14 -8.62 17.19
CA SER A 221 1.96 -9.78 17.50
C SER A 221 2.24 -9.89 18.99
N GLU A 222 2.13 -11.10 19.50
CA GLU A 222 2.40 -11.43 20.90
C GLU A 222 3.78 -12.11 21.08
N TRP A 223 4.67 -11.92 20.10
CA TRP A 223 6.10 -12.24 20.13
C TRP A 223 6.92 -11.19 19.34
N GLY A 224 8.24 -11.26 19.48
CA GLY A 224 9.16 -10.25 18.96
C GLY A 224 9.67 -9.29 20.04
N SER A 225 10.57 -8.40 19.64
CA SER A 225 11.18 -7.40 20.51
C SER A 225 11.11 -6.01 19.90
N LEU A 226 10.75 -5.02 20.73
CA LEU A 226 10.93 -3.61 20.44
C LEU A 226 12.41 -3.26 20.67
N HIS A 227 13.01 -2.57 19.70
CA HIS A 227 14.31 -1.94 19.82
C HIS A 227 14.15 -0.42 19.62
N PHE A 228 14.61 0.37 20.59
CA PHE A 228 14.60 1.83 20.52
C PHE A 228 16.02 2.37 20.69
N LEU A 229 16.59 2.89 19.59
CA LEU A 229 17.97 3.35 19.55
C LEU A 229 18.02 4.87 19.52
N GLY A 230 18.97 5.44 20.26
CA GLY A 230 19.26 6.86 20.28
C GLY A 230 20.75 7.16 20.10
N PRO A 231 21.11 8.39 19.70
CA PRO A 231 22.51 8.80 19.63
C PRO A 231 23.23 8.56 20.95
N LEU A 232 24.52 8.20 20.90
CA LEU A 232 25.28 7.87 22.12
C LEU A 232 25.37 9.05 23.11
N ASP A 233 25.30 10.28 22.61
CA ASP A 233 25.30 11.49 23.43
C ASP A 233 23.89 11.94 23.87
N ALA A 234 22.87 11.09 23.66
CA ALA A 234 21.58 11.21 24.33
C ALA A 234 21.60 10.46 25.67
N LEU A 235 21.10 11.11 26.71
CA LEU A 235 20.95 10.49 28.03
C LEU A 235 19.71 9.59 28.03
N HIS A 236 19.71 8.53 28.83
CA HIS A 236 18.63 7.55 28.88
C HIS A 236 18.04 7.43 30.28
N GLN A 237 16.81 6.94 30.39
CA GLN A 237 16.24 6.49 31.66
C GLN A 237 15.07 5.53 31.42
N GLY A 238 14.99 4.47 32.21
CA GLY A 238 13.87 3.53 32.23
C GLY A 238 13.21 3.50 33.60
N GLY A 239 11.88 3.59 33.65
CA GLY A 239 11.13 3.60 34.91
C GLY A 239 9.67 4.02 34.73
N THR A 240 8.97 4.31 35.84
CA THR A 240 7.56 4.72 35.81
C THR A 240 7.35 6.02 35.03
N SER A 241 6.40 6.01 34.08
CA SER A 241 6.13 7.10 33.14
C SER A 241 6.04 8.48 33.78
N ALA A 242 5.22 8.61 34.83
CA ALA A 242 5.06 9.88 35.53
C ALA A 242 6.36 10.40 36.16
N VAL A 243 7.15 9.52 36.77
CA VAL A 243 8.40 9.88 37.45
C VAL A 243 9.45 10.35 36.43
N VAL A 244 9.62 9.60 35.34
CA VAL A 244 10.62 9.91 34.29
C VAL A 244 10.27 11.22 33.58
N ARG A 245 9.00 11.42 33.20
CA ARG A 245 8.54 12.65 32.53
C ARG A 245 8.67 13.88 33.43
N GLN A 246 8.29 13.78 34.70
CA GLN A 246 8.48 14.86 35.67
C GLN A 246 9.96 15.16 35.88
N HIS A 247 10.81 14.13 36.00
CA HIS A 247 12.25 14.34 36.15
C HIS A 247 12.82 15.16 34.98
N PHE A 248 12.49 14.80 33.74
CA PHE A 248 12.88 15.58 32.57
C PHE A 248 12.32 17.01 32.61
N ALA A 249 11.03 17.20 32.94
CA ALA A 249 10.44 18.54 32.99
C ALA A 249 11.17 19.48 33.96
N ARG A 250 11.61 18.95 35.12
CA ARG A 250 12.35 19.71 36.14
C ARG A 250 13.82 19.91 35.79
N ALA A 251 14.51 18.85 35.34
CA ALA A 251 15.96 18.83 35.20
C ALA A 251 16.45 19.11 33.76
N GLY A 252 15.66 18.79 32.74
CA GLY A 252 16.04 18.89 31.33
C GLY A 252 16.90 17.77 30.80
N SER A 253 17.26 16.83 31.66
CA SER A 253 18.13 15.71 31.37
C SER A 253 17.62 14.47 32.10
N LEU A 254 17.97 13.30 31.57
CA LEU A 254 17.76 12.01 32.21
C LEU A 254 19.01 11.59 32.97
N ASN A 255 18.82 10.77 34.01
CA ASN A 255 19.88 10.44 34.96
C ASN A 255 20.64 9.13 34.70
N GLY A 256 20.33 8.41 33.61
CA GLY A 256 20.96 7.13 33.28
C GLY A 256 20.45 5.93 34.09
N SER A 257 19.40 6.09 34.90
CA SER A 257 18.86 4.97 35.69
C SER A 257 18.04 4.00 34.85
N VAL A 258 18.19 2.71 35.11
CA VAL A 258 17.42 1.64 34.48
C VAL A 258 16.73 0.86 35.60
N ASP A 259 15.41 0.99 35.69
CA ASP A 259 14.58 0.19 36.59
C ASP A 259 14.73 -1.30 36.27
N ASP A 260 15.02 -2.15 37.26
CA ASP A 260 15.20 -3.60 37.09
C ASP A 260 13.97 -4.41 37.55
N ARG A 261 12.90 -3.74 37.99
CA ARG A 261 11.65 -4.37 38.43
C ARG A 261 10.71 -4.63 37.25
N PHE A 262 10.90 -5.75 36.56
CA PHE A 262 10.01 -6.19 35.49
C PHE A 262 8.57 -6.40 35.97
N ARG A 263 7.62 -5.94 35.14
CA ARG A 263 6.18 -5.89 35.49
C ARG A 263 5.31 -5.82 34.23
N SER A 264 4.00 -5.82 34.43
CA SER A 264 3.02 -5.69 33.35
C SER A 264 3.05 -4.31 32.72
N ILE A 265 2.67 -4.21 31.44
CA ILE A 265 2.75 -2.98 30.62
C ILE A 265 2.08 -1.77 31.31
N MET A 266 0.97 -1.97 32.01
CA MET A 266 0.26 -0.88 32.71
C MET A 266 0.43 -0.86 34.23
N ASP A 267 1.26 -1.72 34.80
CA ASP A 267 1.62 -1.69 36.22
C ASP A 267 2.79 -0.72 36.41
N ASP A 268 2.60 0.37 37.17
CA ASP A 268 3.56 1.48 37.28
C ASP A 268 4.21 1.81 35.92
N GLU A 269 3.35 2.03 34.90
CA GLU A 269 3.65 2.05 33.46
C GLU A 269 5.14 2.30 33.15
N PRO A 270 5.92 1.26 32.83
CA PRO A 270 7.32 1.42 32.46
C PRO A 270 7.44 2.11 31.10
N VAL A 271 8.28 3.15 31.05
CA VAL A 271 8.70 3.83 29.82
C VAL A 271 10.21 3.74 29.64
N PHE A 272 10.62 3.80 28.38
CA PHE A 272 12.00 3.70 27.92
C PHE A 272 12.33 4.98 27.17
N ALA A 273 13.15 5.83 27.80
CA ALA A 273 13.29 7.21 27.37
C ALA A 273 14.71 7.58 26.97
N PHE A 274 14.80 8.55 26.06
CA PHE A 274 16.00 9.31 25.76
C PHE A 274 15.74 10.81 25.96
N SER A 275 16.78 11.55 26.35
CA SER A 275 16.81 13.02 26.29
C SER A 275 18.07 13.51 25.58
N LYS A 276 17.93 14.51 24.72
CA LYS A 276 19.00 15.09 23.93
C LYS A 276 19.01 16.62 24.06
N SER A 277 20.16 17.19 24.41
CA SER A 277 20.36 18.64 24.46
C SER A 277 20.93 19.17 23.15
N PHE A 278 20.38 20.28 22.66
CA PHE A 278 20.80 21.03 21.48
C PHE A 278 21.32 22.40 21.91
N ASN A 279 22.60 22.67 21.65
CA ASN A 279 23.28 23.88 22.10
C ASN A 279 23.32 24.94 21.00
N LEU A 280 22.24 25.71 20.83
CA LEU A 280 22.05 26.64 19.69
C LEU A 280 22.41 28.11 20.00
N ASN A 281 23.24 28.36 21.01
CA ASN A 281 23.48 29.70 21.55
C ASN A 281 24.18 30.64 20.56
N THR A 282 23.44 31.59 19.96
CA THR A 282 23.98 32.61 19.06
C THR A 282 23.32 33.99 19.26
N SER A 283 23.78 34.99 18.49
CA SER A 283 23.20 36.34 18.52
C SER A 283 21.70 36.34 18.17
N THR A 284 20.99 37.40 18.56
CA THR A 284 19.55 37.56 18.30
C THR A 284 19.18 37.61 16.80
N TYR A 285 20.16 37.72 15.90
CA TYR A 285 19.96 37.82 14.45
C TYR A 285 20.36 36.57 13.67
N SER A 286 20.95 35.56 14.33
CA SER A 286 21.38 34.30 13.72
C SER A 286 20.60 33.13 14.31
N VAL A 287 20.39 32.08 13.54
CA VAL A 287 19.88 30.78 14.01
C VAL A 287 20.92 29.71 13.69
N LEU A 288 21.04 28.71 14.56
CA LEU A 288 21.74 27.47 14.30
C LEU A 288 20.74 26.35 14.06
N GLU A 289 21.14 25.38 13.25
CA GLU A 289 20.39 24.18 12.97
C GLU A 289 21.18 22.97 13.47
N ASP A 290 20.48 22.04 14.12
CA ASP A 290 21.04 20.77 14.57
C ASP A 290 19.95 19.69 14.53
N SER A 291 20.33 18.42 14.57
CA SER A 291 19.39 17.31 14.52
C SER A 291 19.87 16.06 15.23
N ALA A 292 18.92 15.25 15.70
CA ALA A 292 19.18 13.93 16.27
C ALA A 292 18.23 12.90 15.68
N THR A 293 18.78 11.76 15.25
CA THR A 293 18.01 10.66 14.66
C THR A 293 17.97 9.47 15.62
N PHE A 294 16.77 8.94 15.82
CA PHE A 294 16.45 7.77 16.61
C PHE A 294 15.91 6.68 15.68
N THR A 295 16.05 5.41 16.09
CA THR A 295 15.47 4.26 15.37
C THR A 295 14.45 3.57 16.25
N VAL A 296 13.30 3.21 15.67
CA VAL A 296 12.32 2.32 16.28
C VAL A 296 12.19 1.09 15.40
N ALA A 297 12.42 -0.09 15.96
CA ALA A 297 12.27 -1.37 15.27
C ALA A 297 11.44 -2.35 16.09
N HIS A 298 10.68 -3.20 15.41
CA HIS A 298 9.99 -4.32 16.04
C HIS A 298 10.36 -5.58 15.26
N ILE A 299 11.22 -6.41 15.84
CA ILE A 299 11.83 -7.55 15.15
C ILE A 299 11.12 -8.83 15.59
N GLN A 300 10.66 -9.60 14.60
CA GLN A 300 10.16 -10.96 14.78
C GLN A 300 11.06 -11.94 14.04
N ASP A 301 11.45 -12.99 14.75
CA ASP A 301 12.00 -14.21 14.19
C ASP A 301 11.41 -15.38 14.98
N PRO A 302 10.65 -16.29 14.34
CA PRO A 302 10.20 -16.29 12.94
C PRO A 302 9.12 -15.21 12.65
N VAL A 303 8.88 -14.91 11.36
CA VAL A 303 7.86 -13.91 10.94
C VAL A 303 6.46 -14.50 10.75
N VAL A 304 6.36 -15.71 10.18
CA VAL A 304 5.09 -16.42 9.97
C VAL A 304 5.30 -17.93 10.03
N GLN A 305 4.22 -18.71 10.11
CA GLN A 305 4.25 -20.14 9.79
C GLN A 305 3.50 -20.42 8.49
N PHE A 306 4.08 -21.24 7.62
CA PHE A 306 3.61 -21.46 6.25
C PHE A 306 3.57 -22.94 5.89
N ALA A 307 2.40 -23.43 5.50
CA ALA A 307 2.21 -24.79 4.99
C ALA A 307 2.65 -24.86 3.52
N SER A 308 3.81 -25.46 3.29
CA SER A 308 4.35 -25.73 1.94
C SER A 308 4.26 -27.22 1.59
N ALA A 309 4.74 -27.61 0.42
CA ALA A 309 4.90 -29.03 0.05
C ALA A 309 5.81 -29.82 1.02
N ARG A 310 6.66 -29.13 1.80
CA ARG A 310 7.52 -29.73 2.83
C ARG A 310 6.83 -29.83 4.20
N GLY A 311 5.56 -29.42 4.29
CA GLY A 311 4.81 -29.28 5.53
C GLY A 311 4.91 -27.87 6.11
N LEU A 312 4.44 -27.74 7.35
CA LEU A 312 4.42 -26.47 8.09
C LEU A 312 5.85 -26.02 8.41
N THR A 313 6.24 -24.86 7.89
CA THR A 313 7.59 -24.30 7.99
C THR A 313 7.53 -22.97 8.74
N LEU A 314 8.47 -22.77 9.68
CA LEU A 314 8.64 -21.48 10.35
C LEU A 314 9.48 -20.60 9.43
N MET A 315 8.89 -19.50 8.98
CA MET A 315 9.48 -18.65 7.97
C MET A 315 10.37 -17.61 8.62
N ARG A 316 11.63 -17.58 8.18
CA ARG A 316 12.63 -16.62 8.65
C ARG A 316 12.41 -15.24 8.02
N PRO A 317 12.72 -14.14 8.71
CA PRO A 317 12.73 -12.83 8.10
C PRO A 317 13.78 -12.73 6.98
N PHE A 318 13.45 -12.01 5.90
CA PHE A 318 14.32 -11.92 4.71
C PHE A 318 15.71 -11.33 5.00
N TRP A 319 15.78 -10.34 5.90
CA TRP A 319 17.02 -9.62 6.22
C TRP A 319 18.10 -10.52 6.83
N GLU A 320 17.75 -11.68 7.41
CA GLU A 320 18.74 -12.60 7.99
C GLU A 320 19.62 -13.30 6.95
N SER A 321 19.30 -13.14 5.66
CA SER A 321 20.20 -13.58 4.60
C SER A 321 21.42 -12.66 4.46
N TYR A 322 21.38 -11.48 5.09
CA TYR A 322 22.42 -10.45 5.01
C TYR A 322 23.05 -10.12 6.37
N PHE A 323 22.27 -10.26 7.46
CA PHE A 323 22.72 -9.97 8.82
C PHE A 323 22.48 -11.18 9.71
N GLN A 324 23.49 -11.62 10.47
CA GLN A 324 23.38 -12.82 11.31
C GLN A 324 22.72 -12.54 12.66
N THR A 325 22.64 -11.27 13.07
CA THR A 325 22.08 -10.86 14.37
C THR A 325 21.31 -9.55 14.24
N ASP A 326 20.35 -9.34 15.14
CA ASP A 326 19.61 -8.08 15.27
C ASP A 326 20.56 -6.87 15.41
N ARG A 327 21.68 -7.05 16.11
CA ARG A 327 22.67 -5.97 16.29
C ARG A 327 23.33 -5.57 14.96
N GLN A 328 23.65 -6.53 14.10
CA GLN A 328 24.21 -6.24 12.78
C GLN A 328 23.17 -5.55 11.89
N LEU A 329 21.92 -6.02 11.90
CA LEU A 329 20.79 -5.40 11.21
C LEU A 329 20.58 -3.95 11.65
N LEU A 330 20.48 -3.72 12.96
CA LEU A 330 20.18 -2.41 13.54
C LEU A 330 21.36 -1.45 13.37
N THR A 331 22.59 -1.93 13.44
CA THR A 331 23.78 -1.11 13.13
C THR A 331 23.78 -0.69 11.67
N PHE A 332 23.49 -1.61 10.75
CA PHE A 332 23.33 -1.28 9.33
C PHE A 332 22.24 -0.22 9.14
N HIS A 333 21.04 -0.47 9.65
CA HIS A 333 19.92 0.47 9.52
C HIS A 333 20.25 1.85 10.09
N TYR A 334 20.81 1.93 11.31
CA TYR A 334 21.17 3.19 11.94
C TYR A 334 22.18 3.99 11.08
N LEU A 335 23.21 3.32 10.56
CA LEU A 335 24.23 3.95 9.71
C LEU A 335 23.76 4.26 8.29
N ASP A 336 22.71 3.58 7.82
CA ASP A 336 22.17 3.70 6.48
C ASP A 336 21.18 4.85 6.33
N PHE A 337 20.85 5.59 7.41
CA PHE A 337 19.90 6.71 7.38
C PHE A 337 20.09 7.67 6.18
N PRO A 338 21.32 8.15 5.83
CA PRO A 338 21.49 9.01 4.67
C PRO A 338 21.06 8.36 3.34
N ASN A 339 21.35 7.07 3.17
CA ASN A 339 21.00 6.32 1.95
C ASN A 339 19.51 6.01 1.93
N ALA A 340 18.94 5.50 3.02
CA ALA A 340 17.52 5.20 3.14
C ALA A 340 16.67 6.46 2.90
N LYS A 341 17.08 7.60 3.49
CA LYS A 341 16.45 8.90 3.25
C LYS A 341 16.54 9.32 1.79
N ALA A 342 17.70 9.20 1.15
CA ALA A 342 17.88 9.58 -0.25
C ALA A 342 17.04 8.71 -1.21
N LEU A 343 17.03 7.39 -1.00
CA LEU A 343 16.24 6.45 -1.80
C LEU A 343 14.73 6.69 -1.64
N ALA A 344 14.26 6.88 -0.41
CA ALA A 344 12.85 7.14 -0.12
C ALA A 344 12.39 8.51 -0.65
N ALA A 345 13.21 9.55 -0.52
CA ALA A 345 12.93 10.87 -1.08
C ALA A 345 12.86 10.83 -2.61
N ASN A 346 13.74 10.05 -3.25
CA ASN A 346 13.75 9.88 -4.70
C ASN A 346 12.47 9.16 -5.19
N TYR A 347 12.04 8.09 -4.51
CA TYR A 347 10.75 7.44 -4.82
C TYR A 347 9.58 8.40 -4.65
N SER A 348 9.53 9.13 -3.52
CA SER A 348 8.44 10.07 -3.22
C SER A 348 8.37 11.20 -4.24
N ALA A 349 9.52 11.75 -4.65
CA ALA A 349 9.60 12.79 -5.69
C ALA A 349 9.16 12.26 -7.06
N GLN A 350 9.58 11.05 -7.44
CA GLN A 350 9.17 10.44 -8.70
C GLN A 350 7.66 10.13 -8.72
N LEU A 351 7.13 9.59 -7.62
CA LEU A 351 5.69 9.36 -7.46
C LEU A 351 4.89 10.65 -7.62
N ALA A 352 5.33 11.74 -6.98
CA ALA A 352 4.68 13.04 -7.12
C ALA A 352 4.71 13.56 -8.57
N ILE A 353 5.85 13.42 -9.26
CA ILE A 353 5.97 13.82 -10.67
C ILE A 353 5.03 13.02 -11.57
N ASP A 354 4.96 11.70 -11.39
CA ASP A 354 4.13 10.84 -12.21
C ASP A 354 2.65 11.09 -11.91
N ALA A 355 2.27 11.12 -10.63
CA ALA A 355 0.89 11.39 -10.21
C ALA A 355 0.43 12.77 -10.70
N TYR A 356 1.28 13.80 -10.68
CA TYR A 356 0.92 15.11 -11.22
C TYR A 356 0.76 15.10 -12.74
N LYS A 357 1.60 14.36 -13.49
CA LYS A 357 1.47 14.25 -14.95
C LYS A 357 0.23 13.47 -15.36
N SER A 358 -0.11 12.48 -14.56
CA SER A 358 -1.15 11.50 -14.85
C SER A 358 -2.51 11.97 -14.30
N GLY A 359 -2.54 12.76 -13.23
CA GLY A 359 -3.76 13.26 -12.61
C GLY A 359 -3.69 14.74 -12.27
N ALA A 360 -4.35 15.11 -11.17
CA ALA A 360 -4.34 16.46 -10.62
C ALA A 360 -3.44 16.54 -9.38
N GLU A 361 -3.24 17.74 -8.84
CA GLU A 361 -2.47 17.95 -7.61
C GLU A 361 -3.02 17.15 -6.43
N ASP A 362 -4.34 17.00 -6.32
CA ASP A 362 -4.96 16.19 -5.27
C ASP A 362 -4.63 14.69 -5.40
N TYR A 363 -4.36 14.20 -6.62
CA TYR A 363 -3.97 12.80 -6.82
C TYR A 363 -2.63 12.50 -6.18
N VAL A 364 -1.69 13.45 -6.20
CA VAL A 364 -0.36 13.32 -5.58
C VAL A 364 -0.47 12.99 -4.10
N ASP A 365 -1.34 13.70 -3.38
CA ASP A 365 -1.53 13.52 -1.95
C ASP A 365 -2.22 12.18 -1.63
N ILE A 366 -3.19 11.75 -2.45
CA ILE A 366 -3.88 10.47 -2.27
C ILE A 366 -2.91 9.29 -2.41
N VAL A 367 -2.08 9.26 -3.47
CA VAL A 367 -1.11 8.16 -3.65
C VAL A 367 0.01 8.20 -2.61
N ALA A 368 0.43 9.40 -2.17
CA ALA A 368 1.39 9.56 -1.09
C ALA A 368 0.86 9.00 0.24
N LEU A 369 -0.40 9.26 0.57
CA LEU A 369 -1.06 8.73 1.77
C LEU A 369 -1.19 7.20 1.72
N SER A 370 -1.39 6.65 0.53
CA SER A 370 -1.67 5.22 0.32
C SER A 370 -0.41 4.34 0.36
N ALA A 371 0.74 4.85 -0.09
CA ALA A 371 1.94 4.04 -0.32
C ALA A 371 2.42 3.27 0.94
N ARG A 372 2.50 3.94 2.10
CA ARG A 372 2.87 3.30 3.37
C ARG A 372 1.82 2.32 3.86
N GLN A 373 0.54 2.59 3.60
CA GLN A 373 -0.55 1.72 4.02
C GLN A 373 -0.49 0.36 3.32
N VAL A 374 -0.21 0.34 2.00
CA VAL A 374 -0.06 -0.90 1.23
C VAL A 374 1.04 -1.78 1.82
N LEU A 375 2.24 -1.22 1.99
CA LEU A 375 3.38 -1.97 2.53
C LEU A 375 3.22 -2.30 4.01
N GLY A 376 2.47 -1.49 4.76
CA GLY A 376 2.10 -1.73 6.15
C GLY A 376 1.35 -3.03 6.39
N ALA A 377 0.78 -3.65 5.36
CA ALA A 377 0.14 -4.95 5.44
C ALA A 377 1.06 -6.13 5.08
N THR A 378 2.33 -5.88 4.72
CA THR A 378 3.21 -6.91 4.15
C THR A 378 4.43 -7.24 5.01
N SER A 379 4.90 -8.47 4.94
CA SER A 379 6.08 -8.97 5.66
C SER A 379 6.99 -9.80 4.74
N PHE A 380 8.23 -9.35 4.56
CA PHE A 380 9.23 -10.00 3.70
C PHE A 380 9.88 -11.20 4.40
N SER A 381 10.02 -12.29 3.67
CA SER A 381 10.51 -13.57 4.16
C SER A 381 11.34 -14.31 3.11
N GLY A 382 11.97 -15.41 3.52
CA GLY A 382 12.66 -16.33 2.60
C GLY A 382 14.14 -16.01 2.45
N THR A 383 14.67 -16.20 1.24
CA THR A 383 16.10 -16.00 0.93
C THR A 383 16.27 -15.22 -0.37
N PRO A 384 17.45 -14.66 -0.70
CA PRO A 384 17.67 -14.03 -1.99
C PRO A 384 17.43 -14.98 -3.17
N ASP A 385 17.60 -16.29 -3.00
CA ASP A 385 17.31 -17.26 -4.06
C ASP A 385 15.81 -17.56 -4.21
N ASP A 386 15.06 -17.38 -3.12
CA ASP A 386 13.62 -17.62 -3.04
C ASP A 386 12.93 -16.60 -2.11
N PRO A 387 12.84 -15.34 -2.55
CA PRO A 387 12.18 -14.26 -1.80
C PRO A 387 10.66 -14.42 -1.82
N ILE A 388 10.04 -14.20 -0.66
CA ILE A 388 8.60 -14.30 -0.46
C ILE A 388 8.08 -13.05 0.23
N LEU A 389 6.87 -12.63 -0.13
CA LEU A 389 6.16 -11.54 0.51
C LEU A 389 4.80 -12.04 1.00
N PHE A 390 4.57 -11.91 2.29
CA PHE A 390 3.33 -12.31 2.95
C PHE A 390 2.46 -11.08 3.18
N LEU A 391 1.14 -11.18 2.98
CA LEU A 391 0.19 -10.10 3.22
C LEU A 391 -0.83 -10.50 4.30
N LYS A 392 -1.06 -9.59 5.26
CA LYS A 392 -2.15 -9.65 6.23
C LYS A 392 -3.37 -8.94 5.66
N GLU A 393 -4.53 -9.58 5.70
CA GLU A 393 -5.80 -8.89 5.46
C GLU A 393 -6.19 -8.05 6.68
N ILE A 394 -5.83 -6.77 6.64
CA ILE A 394 -6.11 -5.81 7.70
C ILE A 394 -7.61 -5.42 7.71
N SER A 395 -8.18 -5.18 8.90
CA SER A 395 -9.53 -4.65 9.19
C SER A 395 -10.75 -5.34 8.56
N SER A 396 -10.59 -6.59 8.12
CA SER A 396 -11.68 -7.47 7.69
C SER A 396 -11.82 -8.63 8.71
N ASN A 397 -11.63 -9.88 8.29
CA ASN A 397 -11.62 -11.07 9.15
C ASN A 397 -10.22 -11.51 9.61
N GLY A 398 -9.15 -10.88 9.12
CA GLY A 398 -7.77 -11.17 9.51
C GLY A 398 -7.09 -12.29 8.70
N ASN A 399 -7.72 -12.76 7.61
CA ASN A 399 -7.18 -13.80 6.73
C ASN A 399 -5.76 -13.50 6.24
N PHE A 400 -5.06 -14.57 5.84
CA PHE A 400 -3.68 -14.50 5.42
C PHE A 400 -3.58 -14.74 3.90
N GLN A 401 -3.02 -13.78 3.16
CA GLN A 401 -2.70 -13.90 1.74
C GLN A 401 -3.94 -14.09 0.87
N THR A 402 -4.97 -13.31 1.16
CA THR A 402 -6.26 -13.30 0.46
C THR A 402 -6.10 -12.77 -0.97
N ILE A 403 -6.56 -13.52 -1.97
CA ILE A 403 -6.35 -13.18 -3.39
C ILE A 403 -7.13 -11.92 -3.77
N ASP A 404 -8.38 -11.81 -3.36
CA ASP A 404 -9.24 -10.65 -3.63
C ASP A 404 -8.79 -9.37 -2.90
N VAL A 405 -7.89 -9.46 -1.91
CA VAL A 405 -7.21 -8.32 -1.27
C VAL A 405 -5.92 -7.95 -2.00
N ILE A 406 -5.19 -8.94 -2.54
CA ILE A 406 -4.01 -8.70 -3.39
C ILE A 406 -4.45 -8.06 -4.72
N PHE A 407 -5.63 -8.40 -5.23
CA PHE A 407 -6.15 -7.87 -6.50
C PHE A 407 -6.27 -6.33 -6.52
N PRO A 408 -7.00 -5.66 -5.63
CA PRO A 408 -7.02 -4.20 -5.60
C PRO A 408 -5.63 -3.60 -5.30
N ALA A 409 -4.76 -4.32 -4.58
CA ALA A 409 -3.41 -3.84 -4.26
C ALA A 409 -2.39 -3.97 -5.41
N PHE A 410 -2.59 -4.86 -6.40
CA PHE A 410 -1.58 -5.17 -7.42
C PHE A 410 -1.10 -3.96 -8.24
N PRO A 411 -1.90 -2.91 -8.53
CA PRO A 411 -1.41 -1.75 -9.27
C PRO A 411 -0.27 -1.03 -8.55
N PHE A 412 -0.30 -0.94 -7.22
CA PHE A 412 0.81 -0.41 -6.44
C PHE A 412 2.09 -1.20 -6.71
N PHE A 413 2.02 -2.53 -6.68
CA PHE A 413 3.18 -3.38 -6.91
C PHE A 413 3.66 -3.31 -8.36
N LEU A 414 2.76 -3.26 -9.35
CA LEU A 414 3.16 -3.08 -10.75
C LEU A 414 3.90 -1.76 -10.99
N TYR A 415 3.41 -0.67 -10.40
CA TYR A 415 4.06 0.64 -10.51
C TYR A 415 5.38 0.69 -9.73
N THR A 416 5.38 0.17 -8.50
CA THR A 416 6.48 0.35 -7.52
C THR A 416 7.61 -0.63 -7.75
N ASN A 417 7.32 -1.94 -7.74
CA ASN A 417 8.27 -3.00 -8.07
C ASN A 417 7.50 -4.31 -8.37
N PRO A 418 7.36 -4.70 -9.66
CA PRO A 418 6.63 -5.92 -10.05
C PRO A 418 7.19 -7.22 -9.46
N GLN A 419 8.45 -7.26 -9.02
CA GLN A 419 8.98 -8.46 -8.33
C GLN A 419 8.19 -8.77 -7.07
N TRP A 420 7.80 -7.73 -6.32
CA TRP A 420 7.06 -7.89 -5.08
C TRP A 420 5.67 -8.48 -5.32
N LEU A 421 5.04 -8.19 -6.48
CA LEU A 421 3.81 -8.89 -6.88
C LEU A 421 4.08 -10.38 -7.11
N GLY A 422 5.20 -10.74 -7.74
CA GLY A 422 5.63 -12.13 -7.86
C GLY A 422 5.81 -12.80 -6.51
N TYR A 423 6.47 -12.12 -5.56
CA TYR A 423 6.67 -12.62 -4.19
C TYR A 423 5.36 -12.79 -3.41
N LEU A 424 4.33 -11.99 -3.71
CA LEU A 424 3.00 -12.10 -3.12
C LEU A 424 2.19 -13.28 -3.67
N LEU A 425 2.28 -13.52 -4.97
CA LEU A 425 1.56 -14.63 -5.61
C LEU A 425 2.20 -16.00 -5.33
N GLU A 426 3.50 -16.03 -5.03
CA GLU A 426 4.26 -17.28 -4.89
C GLU A 426 3.74 -18.19 -3.75
N PRO A 427 3.45 -17.70 -2.53
CA PRO A 427 2.91 -18.56 -1.45
C PRO A 427 1.63 -19.29 -1.82
N LEU A 428 0.72 -18.62 -2.53
CA LEU A 428 -0.56 -19.19 -2.99
C LEU A 428 -0.31 -20.30 -4.01
N ILE A 429 0.55 -20.03 -4.99
CA ILE A 429 0.92 -20.99 -6.03
C ILE A 429 1.65 -22.18 -5.43
N GLU A 430 2.62 -21.97 -4.54
CA GLU A 430 3.37 -23.04 -3.87
C GLU A 430 2.43 -23.94 -3.05
N HIS A 431 1.55 -23.35 -2.24
CA HIS A 431 0.59 -24.11 -1.45
C HIS A 431 -0.36 -24.92 -2.34
N MET A 432 -0.96 -24.31 -3.37
CA MET A 432 -1.87 -25.05 -4.28
C MET A 432 -1.14 -26.08 -5.14
N LEU A 433 0.15 -25.86 -5.45
CA LEU A 433 0.98 -26.85 -6.13
C LEU A 433 1.29 -28.05 -5.21
N SER A 434 1.33 -27.87 -3.89
CA SER A 434 1.57 -28.98 -2.97
C SER A 434 0.48 -30.06 -2.98
N GLY A 435 -0.71 -29.74 -3.50
CA GLY A 435 -1.87 -30.65 -3.51
C GLY A 435 -2.62 -30.70 -2.18
N GLN A 436 -2.32 -29.79 -1.25
CA GLN A 436 -3.00 -29.69 0.05
C GLN A 436 -4.38 -29.03 -0.03
N TYR A 437 -4.74 -28.39 -1.15
CA TYR A 437 -6.05 -27.78 -1.35
C TYR A 437 -6.92 -28.67 -2.26
N PRO A 438 -8.11 -29.12 -1.81
CA PRO A 438 -8.89 -30.13 -2.53
C PRO A 438 -9.78 -29.57 -3.65
N ASN A 439 -10.09 -28.27 -3.64
CA ASN A 439 -10.99 -27.67 -4.63
C ASN A 439 -10.28 -27.43 -5.97
N LYS A 440 -11.10 -27.29 -7.02
CA LYS A 440 -10.61 -27.07 -8.39
C LYS A 440 -10.44 -25.60 -8.76
N TYR A 441 -11.06 -24.68 -8.01
CA TYR A 441 -10.89 -23.24 -8.18
C TYR A 441 -9.66 -22.73 -7.43
N ALA A 442 -9.33 -21.44 -7.57
CA ALA A 442 -8.25 -20.81 -6.82
C ALA A 442 -8.72 -20.57 -5.38
N MET A 443 -7.89 -20.97 -4.42
CA MET A 443 -8.18 -20.80 -3.00
C MET A 443 -8.23 -19.33 -2.61
N HIS A 444 -9.19 -18.94 -1.79
CA HIS A 444 -9.38 -17.57 -1.33
C HIS A 444 -8.17 -17.02 -0.57
N ASP A 445 -7.73 -17.73 0.47
CA ASP A 445 -6.65 -17.32 1.37
C ASP A 445 -5.80 -18.52 1.84
N LEU A 446 -4.63 -18.25 2.43
CA LEU A 446 -3.73 -19.26 2.99
C LEU A 446 -4.00 -19.58 4.46
N GLY A 447 -5.05 -19.06 5.07
CA GLY A 447 -5.39 -19.37 6.45
C GLY A 447 -6.26 -18.29 7.07
N THR A 448 -7.13 -18.72 7.99
CA THR A 448 -8.18 -17.88 8.60
C THR A 448 -7.66 -16.75 9.48
N HIS A 449 -6.34 -16.68 9.75
CA HIS A 449 -5.76 -15.60 10.55
C HIS A 449 -4.24 -15.46 10.34
N PHE A 450 -3.77 -14.27 9.97
CA PHE A 450 -2.35 -13.95 9.98
C PHE A 450 -1.77 -14.06 11.41
N PRO A 451 -0.58 -14.62 11.64
CA PRO A 451 0.46 -15.04 10.68
C PRO A 451 0.46 -16.57 10.40
N ASN A 452 -0.70 -17.22 10.46
CA ASN A 452 -0.83 -18.68 10.36
C ASN A 452 -1.29 -19.08 8.94
N ALA A 453 -0.35 -19.29 8.01
CA ALA A 453 -0.66 -19.72 6.65
C ALA A 453 -0.76 -21.26 6.60
N THR A 454 -1.80 -21.83 7.21
CA THR A 454 -2.00 -23.29 7.31
C THR A 454 -2.75 -23.91 6.12
N GLY A 455 -3.33 -23.08 5.26
CA GLY A 455 -4.20 -23.48 4.15
C GLY A 455 -5.54 -24.04 4.60
N HIS A 456 -6.30 -24.56 3.63
CA HIS A 456 -7.64 -25.13 3.80
C HIS A 456 -7.68 -26.58 3.31
N PRO A 457 -7.08 -27.55 4.04
CA PRO A 457 -7.04 -28.95 3.62
C PRO A 457 -8.41 -29.64 3.61
N ASP A 458 -9.40 -29.06 4.27
CA ASP A 458 -10.81 -29.43 4.23
C ASP A 458 -11.57 -28.84 3.02
N GLY A 459 -10.96 -27.88 2.32
CA GLY A 459 -11.58 -27.14 1.22
C GLY A 459 -12.65 -26.15 1.67
N ALA A 460 -12.65 -25.74 2.94
CA ALA A 460 -13.65 -24.83 3.52
C ALA A 460 -13.15 -23.38 3.59
N ASP A 461 -12.44 -22.94 2.55
CA ASP A 461 -12.12 -21.53 2.37
C ASP A 461 -13.36 -20.72 1.99
N GLU A 462 -13.26 -19.38 2.04
CA GLU A 462 -14.38 -18.52 1.69
C GLU A 462 -14.78 -18.71 0.22
N TYR A 463 -16.08 -18.90 -0.03
CA TYR A 463 -16.57 -19.37 -1.32
C TYR A 463 -16.70 -18.23 -2.34
N MET A 464 -15.57 -17.89 -2.98
CA MET A 464 -15.43 -16.87 -4.03
C MET A 464 -14.81 -17.41 -5.34
N PRO A 465 -15.25 -18.55 -5.89
CA PRO A 465 -14.43 -19.28 -6.85
C PRO A 465 -14.27 -18.60 -8.23
N VAL A 466 -15.28 -17.88 -8.74
CA VAL A 466 -15.15 -17.12 -10.01
C VAL A 466 -14.26 -15.88 -9.81
N GLU A 467 -14.44 -15.21 -8.67
CA GLU A 467 -13.68 -14.02 -8.27
C GLU A 467 -12.19 -14.38 -8.21
N GLU A 468 -11.82 -15.42 -7.47
CA GLU A 468 -10.42 -15.76 -7.22
C GLU A 468 -9.71 -16.37 -8.41
N CYS A 469 -10.41 -17.21 -9.20
CA CYS A 469 -9.85 -17.67 -10.46
C CYS A 469 -9.60 -16.51 -11.43
N GLY A 470 -10.52 -15.55 -11.50
CA GLY A 470 -10.37 -14.36 -12.34
C GLY A 470 -9.20 -13.49 -11.89
N ASN A 471 -9.16 -13.15 -10.60
CA ASN A 471 -8.13 -12.33 -9.97
C ASN A 471 -6.73 -12.89 -10.23
N ILE A 472 -6.49 -14.17 -9.92
CA ILE A 472 -5.15 -14.76 -10.04
C ILE A 472 -4.68 -14.86 -11.50
N LEU A 473 -5.57 -15.17 -12.45
CA LEU A 473 -5.24 -15.22 -13.88
C LEU A 473 -4.90 -13.84 -14.44
N ILE A 474 -5.66 -12.81 -14.05
CA ILE A 474 -5.42 -11.42 -14.43
C ILE A 474 -4.07 -10.95 -13.89
N MET A 475 -3.82 -11.13 -12.58
CA MET A 475 -2.55 -10.74 -11.97
C MET A 475 -1.36 -11.53 -12.54
N GLY A 476 -1.55 -12.83 -12.80
CA GLY A 476 -0.53 -13.68 -13.41
C GLY A 476 -0.10 -13.19 -14.79
N LEU A 477 -1.05 -12.83 -15.66
CA LEU A 477 -0.71 -12.26 -16.96
C LEU A 477 -0.15 -10.84 -16.83
N ALA A 478 -0.67 -10.00 -15.94
CA ALA A 478 -0.17 -8.65 -15.74
C ALA A 478 1.32 -8.66 -15.31
N LEU A 479 1.67 -9.55 -14.39
CA LEU A 479 3.05 -9.78 -13.98
C LEU A 479 3.92 -10.31 -15.13
N ALA A 480 3.41 -11.28 -15.90
CA ALA A 480 4.10 -11.82 -17.06
C ALA A 480 4.35 -10.77 -18.17
N ASN A 481 3.40 -9.85 -18.39
CA ASN A 481 3.55 -8.73 -19.31
C ASN A 481 4.57 -7.72 -18.80
N ALA A 482 4.53 -7.36 -17.52
CA ALA A 482 5.54 -6.48 -16.90
C ALA A 482 6.97 -7.03 -17.05
N LEU A 483 7.12 -8.36 -16.98
CA LEU A 483 8.38 -9.07 -17.22
C LEU A 483 8.85 -9.02 -18.68
N LYS A 484 7.91 -9.14 -19.62
CA LYS A 484 8.19 -9.25 -21.06
C LYS A 484 8.49 -7.91 -21.71
N ASP A 485 7.58 -6.96 -21.53
CA ASP A 485 7.59 -5.71 -22.26
C ASP A 485 8.69 -4.78 -21.75
N GLY A 486 9.17 -5.04 -20.52
CA GLY A 486 10.09 -4.16 -19.84
C GLY A 486 9.38 -2.84 -19.65
N ALA A 487 8.57 -2.74 -18.59
CA ALA A 487 7.84 -1.51 -18.35
C ALA A 487 8.83 -0.32 -18.49
N ASN A 488 8.51 0.61 -19.39
CA ASN A 488 9.07 1.96 -19.41
C ASN A 488 8.62 2.62 -18.10
N THR A 489 9.06 2.02 -16.99
CA THR A 489 8.72 2.40 -15.64
C THR A 489 9.31 3.78 -15.44
N SER A 490 8.63 4.56 -14.64
CA SER A 490 9.14 5.80 -14.11
C SER A 490 10.33 5.61 -13.15
N LEU A 491 10.92 4.41 -13.08
CA LEU A 491 12.37 4.26 -12.93
C LEU A 491 13.03 4.87 -14.17
N SER A 492 13.00 6.21 -14.21
CA SER A 492 13.56 7.11 -15.20
C SER A 492 14.82 6.56 -15.87
N SER A 493 15.01 6.96 -17.12
CA SER A 493 16.24 6.82 -17.90
C SER A 493 17.56 7.21 -17.19
N THR A 494 17.51 7.76 -15.96
CA THR A 494 18.63 7.92 -15.01
C THR A 494 19.14 6.63 -14.35
N TRP A 495 18.40 5.52 -14.38
CA TRP A 495 18.76 4.28 -13.64
C TRP A 495 19.30 3.18 -14.56
N LYS A 496 20.37 3.49 -15.31
CA LYS A 496 21.12 2.45 -16.04
C LYS A 496 22.00 1.64 -15.10
N ALA A 497 22.05 0.34 -15.39
CA ALA A 497 22.78 -0.66 -14.62
C ALA A 497 24.27 -0.36 -14.46
N THR A 498 24.83 -0.95 -13.41
CA THR A 498 26.25 -1.07 -13.10
C THR A 498 27.04 -1.83 -14.18
N ASP A 499 28.24 -1.35 -14.49
CA ASP A 499 29.30 -2.09 -15.20
C ASP A 499 30.04 -3.11 -14.29
N GLY A 500 29.39 -3.60 -13.24
CA GLY A 500 30.01 -4.48 -12.22
C GLY A 500 29.64 -5.95 -12.41
N SER A 501 30.65 -6.82 -12.53
CA SER A 501 30.49 -8.27 -12.62
C SER A 501 29.64 -8.84 -11.49
N SER A 502 28.57 -9.55 -11.85
CA SER A 502 27.75 -10.38 -10.96
C SER A 502 28.61 -11.38 -10.18
N THR A 503 28.34 -11.55 -8.89
CA THR A 503 28.73 -12.77 -8.17
C THR A 503 27.46 -13.50 -7.77
N VAL A 504 27.44 -14.81 -8.00
CA VAL A 504 26.33 -15.78 -7.84
C VAL A 504 25.48 -16.01 -9.11
N LYS A 505 25.57 -17.25 -9.63
CA LYS A 505 24.61 -17.83 -10.57
C LYS A 505 23.51 -18.51 -9.76
N THR A 506 22.25 -18.11 -9.96
CA THR A 506 21.10 -18.73 -9.31
C THR A 506 20.38 -19.65 -10.31
N ASP A 507 20.48 -20.97 -10.10
CA ASP A 507 19.80 -22.01 -10.89
C ASP A 507 18.39 -22.36 -10.31
N GLY A 508 17.89 -21.58 -9.34
CA GLY A 508 16.64 -21.83 -8.61
C GLY A 508 15.35 -21.75 -9.44
N GLU A 509 14.27 -22.33 -8.91
CA GLU A 509 12.93 -22.33 -9.51
C GLU A 509 12.11 -21.05 -9.26
N SER A 510 12.60 -20.14 -8.40
CA SER A 510 11.93 -18.88 -8.07
C SER A 510 11.68 -18.01 -9.30
N ILE A 511 10.54 -17.30 -9.31
CA ILE A 511 10.18 -16.33 -10.33
C ILE A 511 11.22 -15.20 -10.43
N ALA A 512 11.84 -14.87 -9.30
CA ALA A 512 12.68 -13.70 -9.14
C ALA A 512 13.73 -13.86 -8.03
N PRO A 513 14.76 -14.68 -8.24
CA PRO A 513 15.91 -14.64 -7.35
C PRO A 513 16.47 -13.21 -7.35
N LEU A 514 16.65 -12.67 -6.15
CA LEU A 514 17.17 -11.34 -5.91
C LEU A 514 18.69 -11.37 -6.01
N THR A 515 19.20 -10.69 -7.04
CA THR A 515 20.62 -10.34 -7.13
C THR A 515 20.76 -8.87 -6.80
N VAL A 516 21.75 -8.53 -5.98
CA VAL A 516 21.99 -7.16 -5.54
C VAL A 516 23.41 -6.71 -5.90
N GLY A 517 23.55 -5.43 -6.21
CA GLY A 517 24.81 -4.76 -6.53
C GLY A 517 24.99 -3.46 -5.75
N GLN A 518 25.80 -2.56 -6.29
CA GLN A 518 26.08 -1.25 -5.72
C GLN A 518 25.89 -0.16 -6.76
N GLN A 519 25.12 0.89 -6.45
CA GLN A 519 24.91 2.04 -7.34
C GLN A 519 25.17 3.34 -6.60
N ASN A 520 25.96 4.24 -7.20
CA ASN A 520 26.32 5.55 -6.61
C ASN A 520 26.85 5.45 -5.17
N GLY A 521 27.63 4.41 -4.87
CA GLY A 521 28.17 4.15 -3.53
C GLY A 521 27.21 3.43 -2.57
N ILE A 522 25.93 3.29 -2.91
CA ILE A 522 24.92 2.61 -2.10
C ILE A 522 24.91 1.10 -2.45
N SER A 523 25.20 0.25 -1.46
CA SER A 523 25.19 -1.22 -1.62
C SER A 523 23.79 -1.79 -1.47
N TYR A 524 23.60 -3.06 -1.87
CA TYR A 524 22.33 -3.80 -1.81
C TYR A 524 21.21 -3.18 -2.67
N ILE A 525 21.59 -2.68 -3.85
CA ILE A 525 20.63 -2.21 -4.86
C ILE A 525 20.24 -3.39 -5.74
N ASP A 526 18.95 -3.62 -5.90
CA ASP A 526 18.39 -4.73 -6.67
C ASP A 526 18.81 -4.60 -8.14
N GLU A 527 19.18 -5.72 -8.78
CA GLU A 527 19.39 -5.72 -10.23
C GLU A 527 18.09 -5.30 -10.96
N PRO A 528 18.17 -4.40 -11.95
CA PRO A 528 16.99 -3.98 -12.69
C PRO A 528 16.26 -5.15 -13.35
N TRP A 529 14.96 -5.19 -13.13
CA TRP A 529 14.08 -6.31 -13.48
C TRP A 529 13.58 -6.30 -14.94
N PHE A 530 13.91 -5.28 -15.74
CA PHE A 530 13.17 -4.95 -16.97
C PHE A 530 13.95 -5.21 -18.26
N GLY A 531 13.23 -5.60 -19.33
CA GLY A 531 13.66 -5.47 -20.74
C GLY A 531 14.82 -6.36 -21.22
N GLN A 532 15.29 -7.31 -20.42
CA GLN A 532 16.37 -8.22 -20.81
C GLN A 532 15.79 -9.55 -21.35
N ALA A 533 16.42 -10.13 -22.38
CA ALA A 533 16.02 -11.44 -22.93
C ALA A 533 15.98 -12.57 -21.88
N LYS A 534 16.68 -12.40 -20.75
CA LYS A 534 16.63 -13.29 -19.58
C LYS A 534 15.27 -13.26 -18.87
N ASN A 535 14.51 -12.16 -18.93
CA ASN A 535 13.27 -11.95 -18.18
C ASN A 535 12.06 -12.61 -18.85
N VAL A 536 11.97 -12.58 -20.18
CA VAL A 536 10.96 -13.38 -20.92
C VAL A 536 11.12 -14.88 -20.62
N LYS A 537 12.37 -15.35 -20.52
CA LYS A 537 12.65 -16.74 -20.11
C LYS A 537 12.20 -17.02 -18.68
N ARG A 538 12.40 -16.08 -17.73
CA ARG A 538 11.91 -16.19 -16.35
C ARG A 538 10.38 -16.25 -16.29
N ALA A 539 9.69 -15.34 -16.97
CA ALA A 539 8.23 -15.33 -17.07
C ALA A 539 7.72 -16.66 -17.63
N LYS A 540 8.30 -17.12 -18.75
CA LYS A 540 7.95 -18.41 -19.35
C LYS A 540 8.20 -19.58 -18.38
N LYS A 541 9.34 -19.61 -17.67
CA LYS A 541 9.67 -20.65 -16.69
C LYS A 541 8.64 -20.69 -15.56
N TRP A 542 8.32 -19.53 -14.98
CA TRP A 542 7.35 -19.41 -13.88
C TRP A 542 5.96 -19.89 -14.30
N VAL A 543 5.42 -19.37 -15.40
CA VAL A 543 4.10 -19.77 -15.91
C VAL A 543 4.09 -21.25 -16.30
N SER A 544 5.18 -21.78 -16.88
CA SER A 544 5.27 -23.20 -17.24
C SER A 544 5.26 -24.12 -16.01
N ARG A 545 5.92 -23.73 -14.91
CA ARG A 545 5.96 -24.50 -13.66
C ARG A 545 4.58 -24.70 -13.05
N SER A 546 3.74 -23.66 -13.09
CA SER A 546 2.37 -23.67 -12.56
C SER A 546 1.28 -23.83 -13.62
N TYR A 547 1.62 -24.20 -14.86
CA TYR A 547 0.68 -24.27 -15.99
C TYR A 547 -0.56 -25.12 -15.73
N ARG A 548 -0.42 -26.21 -14.97
CA ARG A 548 -1.56 -27.05 -14.59
C ARG A 548 -2.60 -26.29 -13.76
N LEU A 549 -2.16 -25.40 -12.86
CA LEU A 549 -3.06 -24.60 -12.01
C LEU A 549 -3.77 -23.53 -12.85
N TRP A 550 -3.02 -22.79 -13.67
CA TRP A 550 -3.60 -21.80 -14.60
C TRP A 550 -4.71 -22.43 -15.47
N LYS A 551 -4.45 -23.62 -16.01
CA LYS A 551 -5.43 -24.38 -16.80
C LYS A 551 -6.62 -24.88 -15.97
N GLN A 552 -6.37 -25.34 -14.74
CA GLN A 552 -7.42 -25.82 -13.84
C GLN A 552 -8.39 -24.69 -13.45
N TRP A 553 -7.87 -23.53 -13.03
CA TRP A 553 -8.67 -22.36 -12.69
C TRP A 553 -9.44 -21.83 -13.90
N THR A 554 -8.82 -21.82 -15.08
CA THR A 554 -9.50 -21.43 -16.32
C THR A 554 -10.63 -22.39 -16.68
N SER A 555 -10.44 -23.70 -16.45
CA SER A 555 -11.50 -24.69 -16.70
C SER A 555 -12.73 -24.42 -15.83
N TYR A 556 -12.52 -24.01 -14.58
CA TYR A 556 -13.60 -23.56 -13.70
C TYR A 556 -14.29 -22.31 -14.25
N LEU A 557 -13.53 -21.29 -14.69
CA LEU A 557 -14.12 -20.09 -15.27
C LEU A 557 -14.94 -20.39 -16.53
N VAL A 558 -14.46 -21.27 -17.43
CA VAL A 558 -15.22 -21.67 -18.61
C VAL A 558 -16.59 -22.26 -18.24
N GLU A 559 -16.69 -22.98 -17.13
CA GLU A 559 -17.95 -23.57 -16.70
C GLU A 559 -18.88 -22.57 -15.98
N TYR A 560 -18.31 -21.61 -15.23
CA TYR A 560 -19.06 -20.83 -14.24
C TYR A 560 -19.02 -19.31 -14.41
N SER A 561 -18.22 -18.75 -15.33
CA SER A 561 -18.06 -17.29 -15.41
C SER A 561 -19.13 -16.58 -16.22
N LEU A 562 -19.70 -17.22 -17.26
CA LEU A 562 -20.69 -16.55 -18.11
C LEU A 562 -21.99 -16.30 -17.35
N GLU A 563 -22.42 -17.24 -16.52
CA GLU A 563 -23.59 -17.14 -15.65
C GLU A 563 -23.18 -17.53 -14.23
N PRO A 564 -22.53 -16.62 -13.47
CA PRO A 564 -22.08 -16.94 -12.12
C PRO A 564 -23.24 -17.39 -11.24
N HIS A 565 -23.13 -18.57 -10.64
CA HIS A 565 -24.08 -19.02 -9.63
C HIS A 565 -23.98 -18.15 -8.37
N ASN A 566 -24.91 -18.36 -7.42
CA ASN A 566 -24.91 -17.66 -6.14
C ASN A 566 -23.61 -17.93 -5.39
N GLN A 567 -22.74 -16.91 -5.33
CA GLN A 567 -21.44 -16.91 -4.65
C GLN A 567 -21.14 -15.50 -4.13
N LEU A 568 -20.10 -15.38 -3.32
CA LEU A 568 -19.55 -14.08 -2.95
C LEU A 568 -18.62 -13.56 -4.06
N SER A 569 -18.54 -12.25 -4.18
CA SER A 569 -17.43 -11.55 -4.85
C SER A 569 -16.63 -10.78 -3.78
N THR A 570 -15.58 -10.08 -4.17
CA THR A 570 -14.82 -9.17 -3.28
C THR A 570 -15.65 -8.03 -2.65
N ASP A 571 -16.90 -7.86 -3.11
CA ASP A 571 -17.89 -6.97 -2.49
C ASP A 571 -18.78 -7.76 -1.52
N ASP A 572 -18.14 -8.64 -0.74
CA ASP A 572 -18.74 -9.64 0.15
C ASP A 572 -19.67 -9.04 1.22
N PHE A 573 -19.30 -7.86 1.73
CA PHE A 573 -20.09 -7.04 2.65
C PHE A 573 -21.44 -6.62 2.06
N ALA A 574 -21.61 -6.67 0.74
CA ALA A 574 -22.86 -6.42 0.05
C ALA A 574 -23.69 -7.71 -0.19
N GLY A 575 -23.18 -8.87 0.22
CA GLY A 575 -23.86 -10.16 0.24
C GLY A 575 -23.72 -10.98 -1.04
N TRP A 576 -24.21 -12.23 -0.95
CA TRP A 576 -24.22 -13.21 -2.04
C TRP A 576 -25.12 -12.75 -3.19
N LEU A 577 -24.65 -12.92 -4.42
CA LEU A 577 -25.42 -12.53 -5.60
C LEU A 577 -25.15 -13.45 -6.79
N ALA A 578 -26.21 -14.05 -7.34
CA ALA A 578 -26.14 -14.79 -8.60
C ALA A 578 -26.22 -13.84 -9.81
N LEU A 579 -25.64 -14.27 -10.93
CA LEU A 579 -25.67 -13.59 -12.22
C LEU A 579 -25.15 -12.14 -12.14
N GLN A 580 -24.20 -11.89 -11.24
CA GLN A 580 -23.60 -10.58 -11.02
C GLN A 580 -22.80 -10.17 -12.26
N THR A 581 -23.16 -9.03 -12.85
CA THR A 581 -22.64 -8.60 -14.15
C THR A 581 -21.14 -8.34 -14.12
N ASN A 582 -20.65 -7.65 -13.09
CA ASN A 582 -19.24 -7.28 -12.99
C ASN A 582 -18.33 -8.49 -12.64
N LEU A 583 -18.84 -9.46 -11.87
CA LEU A 583 -18.14 -10.72 -11.57
C LEU A 583 -18.00 -11.60 -12.83
N ALA A 584 -19.07 -11.69 -13.64
CA ALA A 584 -19.01 -12.38 -14.91
C ALA A 584 -17.95 -11.78 -15.85
N LEU A 585 -17.89 -10.44 -15.93
CA LEU A 585 -16.87 -9.73 -16.71
C LEU A 585 -15.44 -10.09 -16.26
N LYS A 586 -15.20 -10.11 -14.94
CA LYS A 586 -13.90 -10.50 -14.37
C LYS A 586 -13.49 -11.91 -14.80
N GLY A 587 -14.38 -12.89 -14.67
CA GLY A 587 -14.09 -14.26 -15.09
C GLY A 587 -13.84 -14.38 -16.59
N ILE A 588 -14.57 -13.65 -17.43
CA ILE A 588 -14.38 -13.60 -18.89
C ILE A 588 -13.01 -13.02 -19.25
N ILE A 589 -12.59 -11.92 -18.59
CA ILE A 589 -11.25 -11.35 -18.73
C ILE A 589 -10.19 -12.35 -18.24
N GLY A 590 -10.45 -13.12 -17.17
CA GLY A 590 -9.60 -14.20 -16.70
C GLY A 590 -9.37 -15.30 -17.75
N ILE A 591 -10.41 -15.71 -18.49
CA ILE A 591 -10.28 -16.65 -19.62
C ILE A 591 -9.41 -16.06 -20.72
N LYS A 592 -9.59 -14.77 -21.05
CA LYS A 592 -8.73 -14.06 -22.01
C LYS A 592 -7.28 -13.97 -21.52
N ALA A 593 -7.08 -13.77 -20.22
CA ALA A 593 -5.76 -13.74 -19.60
C ALA A 593 -5.04 -15.10 -19.72
N MET A 594 -5.76 -16.22 -19.54
CA MET A 594 -5.20 -17.55 -19.77
C MET A 594 -4.72 -17.74 -21.22
N ALA A 595 -5.42 -17.17 -22.21
CA ALA A 595 -4.97 -17.22 -23.59
C ALA A 595 -3.61 -16.52 -23.77
N GLY A 596 -3.38 -15.39 -23.09
CA GLY A 596 -2.08 -14.71 -23.06
C GLY A 596 -0.98 -15.53 -22.38
N LEU A 597 -1.29 -16.18 -21.25
CA LEU A 597 -0.35 -17.08 -20.55
C LEU A 597 0.01 -18.32 -21.39
N ALA A 598 -0.96 -18.87 -22.11
CA ALA A 598 -0.78 -19.98 -23.04
C ALA A 598 0.14 -19.59 -24.21
N GLU A 599 -0.06 -18.40 -24.79
CA GLU A 599 0.79 -17.90 -25.87
C GLU A 599 2.24 -17.70 -25.41
N LEU A 600 2.45 -17.12 -24.22
CA LEU A 600 3.79 -16.95 -23.63
C LEU A 600 4.54 -18.27 -23.47
N THR A 601 3.82 -19.34 -23.13
CA THR A 601 4.41 -20.66 -22.90
C THR A 601 4.53 -21.53 -24.16
N GLY A 602 3.89 -21.12 -25.27
CA GLY A 602 3.87 -21.86 -26.54
C GLY A 602 2.76 -22.90 -26.64
N ASN A 603 1.74 -22.81 -25.80
CA ASN A 603 0.55 -23.67 -25.81
C ASN A 603 -0.52 -23.09 -26.75
N HIS A 604 -0.21 -23.03 -28.05
CA HIS A 604 -1.01 -22.29 -29.03
C HIS A 604 -2.45 -22.79 -29.21
N GLU A 605 -2.73 -24.10 -29.04
CA GLU A 605 -4.09 -24.63 -29.10
C GLU A 605 -4.95 -24.17 -27.91
N ASP A 606 -4.39 -24.17 -26.71
CA ASP A 606 -5.05 -23.63 -25.51
C ASP A 606 -5.29 -22.11 -25.70
N ALA A 607 -4.30 -21.38 -26.22
CA ALA A 607 -4.43 -19.95 -26.51
C ALA A 607 -5.56 -19.66 -27.50
N LYS A 608 -5.66 -20.43 -28.58
CA LYS A 608 -6.73 -20.31 -29.58
C LYS A 608 -8.11 -20.64 -28.98
N SER A 609 -8.19 -21.71 -28.21
CA SER A 609 -9.45 -22.17 -27.58
C SER A 609 -9.99 -21.13 -26.59
N TYR A 610 -9.17 -20.68 -25.64
CA TYR A 610 -9.60 -19.71 -24.64
C TYR A 610 -9.88 -18.33 -25.22
N ASN A 611 -9.13 -17.89 -26.24
CA ASN A 611 -9.50 -16.70 -27.00
C ASN A 611 -10.92 -16.84 -27.57
N ASN A 612 -11.20 -17.90 -28.32
CA ASN A 612 -12.52 -18.10 -28.91
C ASN A 612 -13.65 -18.14 -27.86
N ILE A 613 -13.44 -18.81 -26.72
CA ILE A 613 -14.44 -18.84 -25.64
C ILE A 613 -14.68 -17.44 -25.08
N SER A 614 -13.61 -16.70 -24.77
CA SER A 614 -13.71 -15.34 -24.23
C SER A 614 -14.43 -14.37 -25.19
N GLU A 615 -14.18 -14.44 -26.50
CA GLU A 615 -14.86 -13.62 -27.53
C GLU A 615 -16.36 -13.95 -27.61
N VAL A 616 -16.73 -15.23 -27.49
CA VAL A 616 -18.15 -15.63 -27.44
C VAL A 616 -18.80 -15.15 -26.14
N TYR A 617 -18.09 -15.24 -25.03
CA TYR A 617 -18.64 -14.88 -23.72
C TYR A 617 -18.82 -13.37 -23.56
N ILE A 618 -17.88 -12.54 -24.04
CA ILE A 618 -18.03 -11.09 -23.93
C ILE A 618 -19.22 -10.57 -24.73
N ALA A 619 -19.49 -11.14 -25.91
CA ALA A 619 -20.66 -10.80 -26.72
C ALA A 619 -21.99 -11.15 -26.01
N LYS A 620 -22.05 -12.31 -25.34
CA LYS A 620 -23.22 -12.70 -24.55
C LYS A 620 -23.36 -11.88 -23.27
N TRP A 621 -22.25 -11.59 -22.61
CA TRP A 621 -22.21 -10.74 -21.42
C TRP A 621 -22.79 -9.35 -21.71
N GLU A 622 -22.47 -8.76 -22.86
CA GLU A 622 -23.04 -7.48 -23.28
C GLU A 622 -24.57 -7.56 -23.45
N GLU A 623 -25.08 -8.67 -24.02
CA GLU A 623 -26.51 -8.90 -24.17
C GLU A 623 -27.22 -9.02 -22.82
N PHE A 624 -26.64 -9.77 -21.88
CA PHE A 624 -27.25 -10.09 -20.59
C PHE A 624 -27.10 -8.97 -19.56
N GLY A 625 -25.92 -8.37 -19.51
CA GLY A 625 -25.49 -7.44 -18.47
C GLY A 625 -25.91 -6.00 -18.71
N ILE A 626 -26.04 -5.56 -19.96
CA ILE A 626 -26.34 -4.15 -20.26
C ILE A 626 -27.85 -3.90 -20.26
N SER A 627 -28.26 -2.75 -19.74
CA SER A 627 -29.64 -2.28 -19.70
C SER A 627 -30.28 -2.28 -21.09
N ARG A 628 -31.62 -2.36 -21.16
CA ARG A 628 -32.33 -2.45 -22.45
C ARG A 628 -32.13 -1.21 -23.33
N ASP A 629 -32.12 -0.04 -22.70
CA ASP A 629 -31.90 1.27 -23.32
C ASP A 629 -30.42 1.57 -23.61
N LYS A 630 -29.51 0.67 -23.22
CA LYS A 630 -28.06 0.74 -23.46
C LYS A 630 -27.40 1.96 -22.82
N THR A 631 -27.84 2.30 -21.61
CA THR A 631 -27.29 3.40 -20.81
C THR A 631 -26.31 2.94 -19.74
N HIS A 632 -26.41 1.71 -19.23
CA HIS A 632 -25.57 1.21 -18.15
C HIS A 632 -25.51 -0.32 -18.07
N ALA A 633 -24.59 -0.85 -17.27
CA ALA A 633 -24.61 -2.25 -16.85
C ALA A 633 -25.49 -2.42 -15.62
N LYS A 634 -26.38 -3.40 -15.65
CA LYS A 634 -27.18 -3.84 -14.52
C LYS A 634 -26.31 -4.49 -13.46
N LEU A 635 -26.73 -4.45 -12.20
CA LEU A 635 -26.01 -5.12 -11.11
C LEU A 635 -25.97 -6.65 -11.30
N ALA A 636 -27.11 -7.23 -11.67
CA ALA A 636 -27.23 -8.62 -12.08
C ALA A 636 -28.09 -8.73 -13.34
N TYR A 637 -27.88 -9.79 -14.14
CA TYR A 637 -28.52 -9.95 -15.45
C TYR A 637 -30.05 -9.86 -15.41
N HIS A 638 -30.65 -10.36 -14.33
CA HIS A 638 -32.09 -10.42 -14.14
C HIS A 638 -32.63 -9.26 -13.29
N TRP A 639 -31.79 -8.34 -12.82
CA TRP A 639 -32.19 -7.24 -11.94
C TRP A 639 -32.38 -5.95 -12.74
N TYR A 640 -33.57 -5.81 -13.33
CA TYR A 640 -33.94 -4.62 -14.10
C TYR A 640 -34.09 -3.38 -13.21
N GLY A 641 -33.60 -2.23 -13.68
CA GLY A 641 -33.50 -0.96 -12.94
C GLY A 641 -32.50 -1.00 -11.78
N SER A 642 -31.48 -1.83 -11.90
CA SER A 642 -30.28 -1.82 -11.05
C SER A 642 -29.08 -1.39 -11.88
N TRP A 643 -28.00 -0.99 -11.24
CA TRP A 643 -26.75 -0.66 -11.94
C TRP A 643 -25.53 -1.01 -11.09
N THR A 644 -24.36 -1.17 -11.71
CA THR A 644 -23.09 -1.42 -11.01
C THR A 644 -21.93 -0.69 -11.68
N THR A 645 -20.98 -0.22 -10.85
CA THR A 645 -19.70 0.30 -11.30
C THR A 645 -18.84 -0.83 -11.84
N THR A 646 -18.58 -0.84 -13.15
CA THR A 646 -17.82 -1.89 -13.82
C THR A 646 -16.31 -1.65 -13.71
N TYR A 647 -15.77 -1.74 -12.50
CA TYR A 647 -14.34 -1.54 -12.22
C TYR A 647 -13.42 -2.56 -12.93
N ASN A 648 -13.94 -3.73 -13.33
CA ASN A 648 -13.15 -4.75 -14.04
C ASN A 648 -12.76 -4.38 -15.48
N LEU A 649 -13.32 -3.29 -16.04
CA LEU A 649 -12.82 -2.69 -17.28
C LEU A 649 -11.34 -2.26 -17.15
N TYR A 650 -10.89 -1.94 -15.95
CA TYR A 650 -9.48 -1.69 -15.68
C TYR A 650 -8.58 -2.87 -16.07
N ALA A 651 -9.00 -4.11 -15.78
CA ALA A 651 -8.21 -5.31 -16.08
C ALA A 651 -8.07 -5.54 -17.60
N ASP A 652 -9.12 -5.30 -18.38
CA ASP A 652 -9.07 -5.36 -19.86
C ASP A 652 -8.02 -4.37 -20.41
N SER A 653 -8.02 -3.14 -19.87
CA SER A 653 -7.05 -2.11 -20.27
C SER A 653 -5.63 -2.38 -19.79
N GLN A 654 -5.45 -2.83 -18.54
CA GLN A 654 -4.15 -3.14 -17.95
C GLN A 654 -3.47 -4.33 -18.64
N LEU A 655 -4.26 -5.27 -19.19
CA LEU A 655 -3.78 -6.41 -19.97
C LEU A 655 -3.68 -6.12 -21.48
N CYS A 656 -3.92 -4.88 -21.91
CA CYS A 656 -3.80 -4.40 -23.29
C CYS A 656 -4.86 -4.95 -24.25
N PHE A 657 -5.94 -5.52 -23.75
CA PHE A 657 -6.95 -6.18 -24.58
C PHE A 657 -7.86 -5.18 -25.30
N HIS A 658 -8.01 -3.96 -24.78
CA HIS A 658 -8.75 -2.85 -25.41
C HIS A 658 -8.07 -2.27 -26.66
N LEU A 659 -6.75 -2.43 -26.80
CA LEU A 659 -5.97 -1.88 -27.92
C LEU A 659 -6.29 -2.55 -29.26
N GLY A 660 -6.76 -3.80 -29.20
CA GLY A 660 -6.97 -4.61 -30.39
C GLY A 660 -5.73 -5.28 -30.95
N GLN A 661 -5.94 -6.28 -31.81
CA GLN A 661 -4.84 -6.87 -32.57
C GLN A 661 -4.46 -5.92 -33.73
N LYS A 662 -3.16 -5.67 -33.92
CA LYS A 662 -2.65 -5.20 -35.22
C LYS A 662 -3.08 -6.22 -36.25
N ALA A 663 -3.93 -5.82 -37.20
CA ALA A 663 -4.51 -6.71 -38.21
C ALA A 663 -3.46 -7.62 -38.87
N SER A 664 -3.33 -8.85 -38.38
CA SER A 664 -2.85 -9.97 -39.18
C SER A 664 -4.07 -10.59 -39.81
N ALA A 665 -4.10 -10.60 -41.14
CA ALA A 665 -5.22 -11.03 -41.98
C ALA A 665 -5.97 -12.26 -41.43
N SER A 666 -7.29 -12.13 -41.30
CA SER A 666 -8.19 -13.23 -40.99
C SER A 666 -7.96 -14.43 -41.92
N PRO A 667 -7.92 -15.66 -41.40
CA PRO A 667 -8.43 -16.79 -42.14
C PRO A 667 -9.95 -16.81 -42.00
N ASP A 668 -10.65 -16.91 -43.13
CA ASP A 668 -12.09 -17.22 -43.21
C ASP A 668 -12.45 -18.35 -42.24
N ALA A 669 -13.24 -18.03 -41.22
CA ALA A 669 -13.85 -19.03 -40.35
C ALA A 669 -15.26 -19.34 -40.86
N SER A 670 -15.38 -20.25 -41.82
CA SER A 670 -16.65 -20.93 -42.06
C SER A 670 -16.86 -21.97 -40.95
N ILE A 671 -17.85 -21.77 -40.08
CA ILE A 671 -18.42 -22.86 -39.28
C ILE A 671 -19.91 -22.97 -39.58
N SER A 672 -20.26 -24.13 -40.12
CA SER A 672 -21.60 -24.65 -40.30
C SER A 672 -22.27 -24.93 -38.96
N GLY A 673 -23.30 -24.16 -38.61
CA GLY A 673 -24.15 -24.43 -37.44
C GLY A 673 -25.26 -23.39 -37.35
N ARG A 674 -26.52 -23.82 -37.47
CA ARG A 674 -27.71 -23.00 -37.73
C ARG A 674 -28.08 -22.03 -36.59
N TYR A 675 -27.54 -20.81 -36.53
CA TYR A 675 -28.20 -19.68 -35.85
C TYR A 675 -27.84 -18.35 -36.54
N LYS A 676 -28.84 -17.52 -36.85
CA LYS A 676 -28.66 -16.19 -37.45
C LYS A 676 -28.12 -15.23 -36.39
N LEU A 677 -26.94 -14.65 -36.60
CA LEU A 677 -26.50 -13.45 -35.88
C LEU A 677 -27.55 -12.34 -36.08
N GLN A 678 -28.13 -11.84 -34.99
CA GLN A 678 -29.04 -10.69 -35.01
C GLN A 678 -28.26 -9.40 -34.69
N LYS A 679 -28.81 -8.27 -35.16
CA LYS A 679 -28.13 -6.99 -35.36
C LYS A 679 -27.39 -6.46 -34.12
N LEU A 680 -26.08 -6.23 -34.28
CA LEU A 680 -25.26 -5.40 -33.37
C LEU A 680 -25.93 -4.04 -33.12
N LEU A 681 -25.74 -3.53 -31.90
CA LEU A 681 -26.10 -2.16 -31.50
C LEU A 681 -25.45 -1.13 -32.43
N LYS A 682 -26.03 0.08 -32.50
CA LYS A 682 -25.61 1.14 -33.44
C LYS A 682 -24.08 1.30 -33.45
N HIS A 683 -23.50 0.98 -34.59
CA HIS A 683 -22.07 1.11 -34.87
C HIS A 683 -21.59 2.54 -34.58
N ILE A 684 -20.61 2.69 -33.70
CA ILE A 684 -19.66 3.81 -33.77
C ILE A 684 -18.63 3.40 -34.82
N ASP A 685 -18.30 4.27 -35.76
CA ASP A 685 -17.24 3.97 -36.74
C ASP A 685 -15.94 3.62 -35.99
N GLY A 686 -15.48 2.37 -36.12
CA GLY A 686 -14.27 1.86 -35.44
C GLY A 686 -14.45 1.05 -34.15
N ASP A 687 -15.69 0.71 -33.75
CA ASP A 687 -16.03 0.06 -32.47
C ASP A 687 -15.50 -1.38 -32.26
N LYS A 688 -14.97 -2.05 -33.31
CA LYS A 688 -14.45 -3.44 -33.24
C LYS A 688 -12.97 -3.56 -32.89
N ALA A 689 -12.32 -2.50 -32.40
CA ALA A 689 -10.88 -2.55 -32.17
C ALA A 689 -10.51 -3.39 -30.94
N GLY A 690 -11.20 -3.28 -29.79
CA GLY A 690 -10.81 -3.95 -28.53
C GLY A 690 -11.59 -5.22 -28.18
N PHE A 691 -11.12 -5.98 -27.18
CA PHE A 691 -11.80 -7.18 -26.64
C PHE A 691 -13.12 -6.81 -25.96
N VAL A 692 -13.09 -5.93 -24.94
CA VAL A 692 -14.31 -5.26 -24.49
C VAL A 692 -14.61 -4.10 -25.45
N PRO A 693 -15.83 -4.01 -26.01
CA PRO A 693 -16.17 -2.98 -26.97
C PRO A 693 -16.00 -1.55 -26.42
N LYS A 694 -15.53 -0.63 -27.27
CA LYS A 694 -15.25 0.76 -26.87
C LYS A 694 -16.49 1.49 -26.36
N HIS A 695 -17.66 1.21 -26.95
CA HIS A 695 -18.91 1.81 -26.49
C HIS A 695 -19.26 1.44 -25.04
N ILE A 696 -18.78 0.32 -24.50
CA ILE A 696 -19.01 -0.06 -23.09
C ILE A 696 -18.27 0.87 -22.15
N TYR A 697 -17.00 1.18 -22.46
CA TYR A 697 -16.22 2.16 -21.70
C TYR A 697 -16.89 3.54 -21.71
N GLN A 698 -17.35 3.98 -22.90
CA GLN A 698 -18.03 5.27 -23.05
C GLN A 698 -19.34 5.31 -22.26
N MET A 699 -20.19 4.30 -22.43
CA MET A 699 -21.47 4.17 -21.73
C MET A 699 -21.29 4.20 -20.21
N GLN A 700 -20.33 3.44 -19.69
CA GLN A 700 -20.06 3.40 -18.25
C GLN A 700 -19.49 4.71 -17.74
N SER A 701 -18.57 5.32 -18.48
CA SER A 701 -18.06 6.65 -18.15
C SER A 701 -19.19 7.69 -18.06
N ASP A 702 -20.12 7.70 -19.02
CA ASP A 702 -21.28 8.60 -19.00
C ASP A 702 -22.20 8.31 -17.80
N TRP A 703 -22.41 7.03 -17.47
CA TRP A 703 -23.21 6.64 -16.31
C TRP A 703 -22.57 7.08 -14.99
N TYR A 704 -21.25 6.89 -14.83
CA TYR A 704 -20.51 7.31 -13.64
C TYR A 704 -20.66 8.80 -13.37
N TYR A 705 -20.62 9.63 -14.42
CA TYR A 705 -20.88 11.06 -14.30
C TYR A 705 -22.27 11.35 -13.73
N ALA A 706 -23.29 10.62 -14.17
CA ALA A 706 -24.67 10.84 -13.76
C ALA A 706 -24.97 10.36 -12.33
N VAL A 707 -24.30 9.31 -11.85
CA VAL A 707 -24.58 8.71 -10.53
C VAL A 707 -23.57 9.08 -9.43
N ARG A 708 -22.49 9.78 -9.77
CA ARG A 708 -21.50 10.27 -8.80
C ARG A 708 -22.15 11.15 -7.74
N GLN A 709 -21.71 10.97 -6.51
CA GLN A 709 -22.19 11.68 -5.32
C GLN A 709 -21.15 12.68 -4.80
N LYS A 710 -21.39 13.29 -3.64
CA LYS A 710 -20.50 14.31 -3.04
C LYS A 710 -19.09 13.79 -2.77
N TYR A 711 -18.97 12.56 -2.26
CA TYR A 711 -17.72 11.99 -1.74
C TYR A 711 -17.20 10.79 -2.53
N GLY A 712 -17.78 10.48 -3.68
CA GLY A 712 -17.32 9.38 -4.52
C GLY A 712 -18.35 8.91 -5.53
N LEU A 713 -18.02 7.82 -6.19
CA LEU A 713 -18.86 7.07 -7.11
C LEU A 713 -19.37 5.81 -6.39
N PRO A 714 -20.67 5.66 -6.09
CA PRO A 714 -21.17 4.47 -5.41
C PRO A 714 -20.88 3.18 -6.16
N LEU A 715 -20.75 2.06 -5.45
CA LEU A 715 -20.43 0.76 -6.05
C LEU A 715 -21.54 0.25 -6.98
N ASP A 716 -22.78 0.39 -6.54
CA ASP A 716 -23.95 -0.07 -7.27
C ASP A 716 -25.24 0.53 -6.68
N SER A 717 -26.39 0.15 -7.25
CA SER A 717 -27.70 0.64 -6.84
C SER A 717 -28.22 0.16 -5.48
N ARG A 718 -27.53 -0.75 -4.76
CA ARG A 718 -28.00 -1.27 -3.46
C ARG A 718 -27.85 -0.23 -2.36
N HIS A 719 -26.77 0.55 -2.41
CA HIS A 719 -26.36 1.46 -1.35
C HIS A 719 -25.62 2.68 -1.89
N LEU A 720 -25.50 3.74 -1.07
CA LEU A 720 -24.73 4.94 -1.41
C LEU A 720 -23.31 4.91 -0.82
N TYR A 721 -22.77 3.74 -0.50
CA TYR A 721 -21.36 3.61 -0.13
C TYR A 721 -20.51 3.24 -1.35
N THR A 722 -19.20 3.36 -1.17
CA THR A 722 -18.22 3.05 -2.22
C THR A 722 -17.00 2.32 -1.67
N LYS A 723 -16.16 1.79 -2.58
CA LYS A 723 -14.79 1.40 -2.31
C LYS A 723 -13.81 2.22 -3.15
N THR A 724 -12.94 3.01 -2.52
CA THR A 724 -12.03 3.93 -3.24
C THR A 724 -11.08 3.20 -4.19
N ASP A 725 -10.63 2.00 -3.88
CA ASP A 725 -9.83 1.18 -4.79
C ASP A 725 -10.58 0.86 -6.09
N TRP A 726 -11.85 0.45 -6.00
CA TRP A 726 -12.72 0.21 -7.16
C TRP A 726 -13.09 1.48 -7.91
N GLU A 727 -13.30 2.60 -7.21
CA GLU A 727 -13.45 3.90 -7.85
C GLU A 727 -12.23 4.24 -8.70
N PHE A 728 -11.02 4.01 -8.20
CA PHE A 728 -9.80 4.31 -8.93
C PHE A 728 -9.58 3.39 -10.14
N PHE A 729 -10.03 2.13 -10.06
CA PHE A 729 -10.06 1.24 -11.22
C PHE A 729 -11.01 1.77 -12.29
N ALA A 730 -12.25 2.08 -11.91
CA ALA A 730 -13.27 2.61 -12.84
C ALA A 730 -12.84 3.96 -13.44
N MET A 731 -12.33 4.86 -12.60
CA MET A 731 -11.82 6.17 -12.95
C MET A 731 -10.64 6.09 -13.93
N ALA A 732 -9.74 5.12 -13.77
CA ALA A 732 -8.53 5.01 -14.59
C ALA A 732 -8.85 4.80 -16.07
N VAL A 733 -9.99 4.18 -16.36
CA VAL A 733 -10.47 3.88 -17.72
C VAL A 733 -11.72 4.68 -18.13
N ALA A 734 -12.10 5.70 -17.35
CA ALA A 734 -13.18 6.62 -17.68
C ALA A 734 -12.66 7.83 -18.48
N ALA A 735 -13.57 8.59 -19.10
CA ALA A 735 -13.26 9.82 -19.82
C ALA A 735 -12.58 10.86 -18.92
N PRO A 736 -11.67 11.71 -19.46
CA PRO A 736 -10.89 12.65 -18.66
C PRO A 736 -11.72 13.57 -17.73
N LYS A 737 -12.88 14.05 -18.21
CA LYS A 737 -13.78 14.88 -17.40
C LYS A 737 -14.33 14.11 -16.20
N VAL A 738 -14.87 12.92 -16.44
CA VAL A 738 -15.47 12.06 -15.40
C VAL A 738 -14.40 11.65 -14.38
N ARG A 739 -13.21 11.31 -14.87
CA ARG A 739 -12.04 11.02 -14.05
C ARG A 739 -11.71 12.16 -13.09
N ALA A 740 -11.60 13.39 -13.61
CA ALA A 740 -11.28 14.54 -12.80
C ALA A 740 -12.33 14.79 -11.70
N GLU A 741 -13.61 14.57 -11.99
CA GLU A 741 -14.68 14.78 -11.01
C GLU A 741 -14.76 13.69 -9.94
N ILE A 742 -14.50 12.42 -10.27
CA ILE A 742 -14.35 11.36 -9.27
C ILE A 742 -13.18 11.70 -8.34
N LEU A 743 -12.02 12.06 -8.90
CA LEU A 743 -10.85 12.47 -8.13
C LEU A 743 -11.14 13.64 -7.18
N GLN A 744 -11.85 14.67 -7.66
CA GLN A 744 -12.26 15.80 -6.82
C GLN A 744 -13.19 15.37 -5.67
N SER A 745 -14.04 14.38 -5.88
CA SER A 745 -14.96 13.86 -4.86
C SER A 745 -14.20 13.13 -3.75
N VAL A 746 -13.23 12.30 -4.13
CA VAL A 746 -12.36 11.60 -3.18
C VAL A 746 -11.46 12.61 -2.43
N ALA A 747 -10.87 13.58 -3.13
CA ALA A 747 -10.08 14.65 -2.50
C ALA A 747 -10.90 15.46 -1.48
N LYS A 748 -12.15 15.78 -1.83
CA LYS A 748 -13.10 16.42 -0.93
C LYS A 748 -13.41 15.53 0.28
N TRP A 749 -13.63 14.24 0.06
CA TRP A 749 -13.85 13.28 1.13
C TRP A 749 -12.64 13.20 2.08
N VAL A 750 -11.41 13.08 1.59
CA VAL A 750 -10.19 13.07 2.44
C VAL A 750 -10.09 14.31 3.33
N ASN A 751 -10.51 15.48 2.83
CA ASN A 751 -10.51 16.74 3.59
C ASN A 751 -11.66 16.86 4.59
N GLU A 752 -12.85 16.32 4.29
CA GLU A 752 -14.07 16.56 5.07
C GLU A 752 -14.52 15.36 5.91
N THR A 753 -14.03 14.14 5.62
CA THR A 753 -14.54 12.89 6.20
C THR A 753 -14.47 12.90 7.73
N SER A 754 -15.47 12.30 8.34
CA SER A 754 -15.59 12.11 9.79
C SER A 754 -14.88 10.85 10.31
N THR A 755 -14.30 10.03 9.44
CA THR A 755 -13.57 8.82 9.86
C THR A 755 -12.35 9.17 10.71
N ASP A 756 -12.06 8.32 11.69
CA ASP A 756 -11.02 8.53 12.71
C ASP A 756 -10.01 7.38 12.74
N ARG A 757 -9.88 6.67 11.62
CA ARG A 757 -8.94 5.56 11.41
C ARG A 757 -8.09 5.80 10.15
N PRO A 758 -6.99 5.05 9.94
CA PRO A 758 -6.19 5.17 8.71
C PRO A 758 -7.06 5.03 7.45
N LEU A 759 -6.60 5.62 6.34
CA LEU A 759 -7.38 5.80 5.11
C LEU A 759 -8.23 4.57 4.78
N THR A 760 -9.55 4.72 4.87
CA THR A 760 -10.49 3.65 4.52
C THR A 760 -10.65 3.56 3.02
N ASP A 761 -10.82 2.34 2.53
CA ASP A 761 -11.36 2.06 1.22
C ASP A 761 -12.88 2.17 1.20
N LEU A 762 -13.59 1.79 2.26
CA LEU A 762 -15.06 1.76 2.31
C LEU A 762 -15.65 2.95 3.08
N HIS A 763 -16.47 3.76 2.41
CA HIS A 763 -17.14 4.93 3.01
C HIS A 763 -18.48 5.27 2.34
N ASP A 764 -19.34 5.99 3.06
CA ASP A 764 -20.55 6.59 2.49
C ASP A 764 -20.19 7.73 1.53
N THR A 765 -20.76 7.73 0.32
CA THR A 765 -20.51 8.79 -0.68
C THR A 765 -21.30 10.07 -0.44
N GLU A 766 -22.16 10.09 0.57
CA GLU A 766 -23.03 11.21 0.95
C GLU A 766 -22.90 11.54 2.44
N GLY A 767 -23.67 12.54 2.90
CA GLY A 767 -23.74 12.88 4.33
C GLY A 767 -22.40 13.35 4.89
N SER A 768 -21.84 12.58 5.84
CA SER A 768 -20.57 12.89 6.53
C SER A 768 -19.36 12.09 6.01
N GLY A 769 -19.54 11.23 5.01
CA GLY A 769 -18.46 10.41 4.49
C GLY A 769 -17.95 9.34 5.45
N GLY A 770 -18.78 8.92 6.42
CA GLY A 770 -18.42 7.98 7.48
C GLY A 770 -18.40 6.52 7.03
N PHE A 771 -18.26 5.61 8.00
CA PHE A 771 -18.31 4.17 7.76
C PHE A 771 -19.76 3.68 7.57
N PRO A 772 -20.04 2.83 6.56
CA PRO A 772 -21.40 2.36 6.28
C PRO A 772 -21.86 1.17 7.14
N GLY A 773 -21.00 0.49 7.91
CA GLY A 773 -21.40 -0.63 8.77
C GLY A 773 -20.28 -1.61 9.10
N PRO A 774 -19.51 -2.10 8.11
CA PRO A 774 -18.14 -2.55 8.33
C PRO A 774 -17.20 -1.34 8.39
N ASN A 775 -16.25 -1.36 9.33
CA ASN A 775 -15.23 -0.31 9.44
C ASN A 775 -13.94 -0.84 8.83
N PHE A 776 -13.74 -0.63 7.54
CA PHE A 776 -12.48 -0.91 6.90
C PHE A 776 -11.52 0.27 7.10
N PHE A 777 -10.25 -0.02 7.34
CA PHE A 777 -9.20 0.98 7.54
C PHE A 777 -7.82 0.32 7.48
N ALA A 778 -6.80 1.08 7.10
CA ALA A 778 -5.43 0.57 7.00
C ALA A 778 -5.26 -0.62 6.02
N ARG A 779 -6.25 -0.93 5.18
CA ARG A 779 -6.22 -2.06 4.25
C ARG A 779 -5.21 -1.82 3.13
N PRO A 780 -4.52 -2.86 2.64
CA PRO A 780 -3.62 -2.72 1.49
C PRO A 780 -4.33 -2.49 0.16
N VAL A 781 -5.65 -2.69 0.11
CA VAL A 781 -6.47 -2.52 -1.10
C VAL A 781 -6.38 -1.10 -1.70
N VAL A 782 -6.05 -0.09 -0.88
CA VAL A 782 -5.75 1.29 -1.35
C VAL A 782 -4.57 1.36 -2.33
N GLY A 783 -3.84 0.26 -2.55
CA GLY A 783 -2.94 0.11 -3.69
C GLY A 783 -3.65 0.31 -5.03
N GLY A 784 -4.98 0.19 -5.07
CA GLY A 784 -5.79 0.51 -6.25
C GLY A 784 -5.76 1.98 -6.62
N HIS A 785 -5.39 2.87 -5.70
CA HIS A 785 -5.15 4.29 -6.02
C HIS A 785 -4.00 4.46 -7.04
N PHE A 786 -3.13 3.47 -7.22
CA PHE A 786 -2.07 3.47 -8.22
C PHE A 786 -2.54 2.94 -9.60
N ALA A 787 -3.82 2.59 -9.77
CA ALA A 787 -4.37 2.04 -11.02
C ALA A 787 -3.97 2.88 -12.24
N PHE A 788 -4.12 4.21 -12.14
CA PHE A 788 -3.81 5.11 -13.24
C PHE A 788 -2.31 5.17 -13.58
N LEU A 789 -1.45 5.12 -12.55
CA LEU A 789 0.01 5.08 -12.72
C LEU A 789 0.48 3.76 -13.34
N ALA A 790 -0.07 2.63 -12.86
CA ALA A 790 0.23 1.31 -13.39
C ALA A 790 -0.26 1.17 -14.85
N LEU A 791 -1.38 1.79 -15.20
CA LEU A 791 -1.91 1.82 -16.57
C LEU A 791 -1.04 2.65 -17.49
N GLY A 792 -0.50 3.78 -17.02
CA GLY A 792 0.46 4.58 -17.77
C GLY A 792 1.74 3.83 -18.17
N GLN A 793 2.10 2.77 -17.43
CA GLN A 793 3.26 1.92 -17.73
C GLN A 793 2.91 0.66 -18.56
N ALA A 794 1.63 0.29 -18.60
CA ALA A 794 1.16 -0.91 -19.28
C ALA A 794 1.30 -0.79 -20.81
N CYS A 795 1.44 -1.94 -21.48
CA CYS A 795 1.46 -2.04 -22.94
C CYS A 795 2.55 -1.21 -23.61
N ASN A 796 3.76 -1.16 -23.02
CA ASN A 796 4.84 -0.25 -23.45
C ASN A 796 4.44 1.23 -23.43
N GLY A 797 3.62 1.63 -22.45
CA GLY A 797 3.09 2.99 -22.31
C GLY A 797 1.99 3.34 -23.32
N GLN A 798 1.38 2.36 -23.98
CA GLN A 798 0.32 2.57 -24.98
C GLN A 798 -1.10 2.38 -24.42
N ALA A 799 -1.26 1.84 -23.21
CA ALA A 799 -2.59 1.54 -22.67
C ALA A 799 -3.47 2.79 -22.59
N MET A 800 -2.91 3.91 -22.12
CA MET A 800 -3.61 5.19 -22.03
C MET A 800 -3.99 5.76 -23.40
N ALA A 801 -3.11 5.68 -24.40
CA ALA A 801 -3.40 6.12 -25.77
C ALA A 801 -4.57 5.33 -26.40
N GLY A 802 -4.72 4.06 -26.01
CA GLY A 802 -5.85 3.23 -26.39
C GLY A 802 -7.23 3.73 -25.94
N LEU A 803 -7.25 4.64 -24.96
CA LEU A 803 -8.46 5.22 -24.35
C LEU A 803 -8.79 6.63 -24.86
N GLU A 804 -8.00 7.19 -25.80
CA GLU A 804 -8.22 8.55 -26.37
C GLU A 804 -9.59 8.70 -27.05
N PHE A 805 -10.26 7.60 -27.42
CA PHE A 805 -11.63 7.65 -27.94
C PHE A 805 -12.65 8.18 -26.91
N LEU A 806 -12.29 8.19 -25.62
CA LEU A 806 -13.09 8.77 -24.54
C LEU A 806 -12.86 10.28 -24.40
N ASP A 807 -11.94 10.90 -25.14
CA ASP A 807 -11.69 12.35 -25.00
C ASP A 807 -12.84 13.18 -25.58
N ASP A 808 -13.51 12.65 -26.61
CA ASP A 808 -14.71 13.24 -27.23
C ASP A 808 -16.02 12.87 -26.50
N SER A 809 -15.93 12.11 -25.42
CA SER A 809 -17.01 11.76 -24.50
C SER A 809 -17.71 13.01 -23.96
N VAL A 810 -18.95 13.25 -24.38
CA VAL A 810 -19.79 14.27 -23.74
C VAL A 810 -20.42 13.65 -22.51
N ALA A 811 -19.97 14.04 -21.32
CA ALA A 811 -20.66 13.73 -20.07
C ALA A 811 -22.09 14.28 -20.14
N LYS A 812 -23.09 13.39 -20.32
CA LYS A 812 -24.50 13.76 -20.50
C LYS A 812 -25.19 13.84 -19.15
N GLU A 813 -26.03 14.85 -18.98
CA GLU A 813 -27.03 14.80 -17.92
C GLU A 813 -28.06 13.71 -18.24
N MET A 814 -28.39 12.89 -17.25
CA MET A 814 -29.31 11.77 -17.38
C MET A 814 -30.32 11.83 -16.23
N ASP A 815 -31.60 11.62 -16.54
CA ASP A 815 -32.61 11.36 -15.52
C ASP A 815 -32.46 9.92 -15.03
N VAL A 816 -31.48 9.70 -14.14
CA VAL A 816 -31.12 8.37 -13.61
C VAL A 816 -32.35 7.67 -13.05
N GLN A 817 -33.16 8.37 -12.25
CA GLN A 817 -34.33 7.77 -11.62
C GLN A 817 -35.39 7.39 -12.67
N GLY A 818 -35.66 8.26 -13.64
CA GLY A 818 -36.57 7.97 -14.74
C GLY A 818 -36.13 6.78 -15.59
N ILE A 819 -34.82 6.64 -15.86
CA ILE A 819 -34.24 5.51 -16.58
C ILE A 819 -34.45 4.20 -15.81
N LEU A 820 -34.11 4.18 -14.52
CA LEU A 820 -34.25 2.98 -13.67
C LEU A 820 -35.72 2.59 -13.45
N ASP A 821 -36.63 3.56 -13.37
CA ASP A 821 -38.07 3.33 -13.25
C ASP A 821 -38.68 2.75 -14.53
N ALA A 822 -38.26 3.28 -15.69
CA ALA A 822 -38.71 2.79 -16.99
C ALA A 822 -38.28 1.33 -17.20
N GLU A 823 -37.02 1.00 -16.89
CA GLU A 823 -36.54 -0.38 -17.04
C GLU A 823 -37.27 -1.36 -16.11
N ARG A 824 -37.57 -0.95 -14.86
CA ARG A 824 -38.40 -1.75 -13.94
C ARG A 824 -39.80 -1.99 -14.51
N ALA A 825 -40.46 -0.96 -15.02
CA ALA A 825 -41.81 -1.06 -15.56
C ALA A 825 -41.89 -2.01 -16.78
N GLU A 826 -40.89 -1.98 -17.67
CA GLU A 826 -40.82 -2.86 -18.83
C GLU A 826 -40.52 -4.33 -18.49
N SER A 827 -39.99 -4.62 -17.29
CA SER A 827 -39.80 -6.00 -16.83
C SER A 827 -41.14 -6.62 -16.38
N ILE A 828 -41.94 -5.85 -15.65
CA ILE A 828 -43.24 -6.29 -15.10
C ILE A 828 -44.26 -6.57 -16.21
N SER A 829 -44.22 -5.81 -17.31
CA SER A 829 -45.14 -5.99 -18.44
C SER A 829 -44.88 -7.27 -19.25
N HIS A 830 -43.66 -7.81 -19.23
CA HIS A 830 -43.32 -9.07 -19.90
C HIS A 830 -43.65 -10.31 -19.06
N ASP A 831 -43.51 -10.24 -17.73
CA ASP A 831 -43.86 -11.36 -16.84
C ASP A 831 -45.38 -11.53 -16.65
N GLY A 832 -46.18 -10.50 -17.00
CA GLY A 832 -47.65 -10.56 -16.99
C GLY A 832 -48.29 -11.11 -18.27
N GLU A 833 -47.50 -11.38 -19.32
CA GLU A 833 -47.96 -11.95 -20.62
C GLU A 833 -47.52 -13.41 -20.84
N LEU A 834 -46.88 -14.04 -19.85
CA LEU A 834 -46.57 -15.48 -19.77
C LEU A 834 -47.49 -16.17 -18.77
#